data_AF-Q1EQT6-F1
#
_entry.id   AF-Q1EQT6-F1
#
_cell.length_a   1.000
_cell.length_b   1.000
_cell.length_c   1.000
_cell.angle_alpha   90.00
_cell.angle_beta   90.00
_cell.angle_gamma   90.00
#
_symmetry.space_group_name_H-M   'P 1'
#
loop_
_entity.id
_entity.type
_entity.pdbx_description
1 polymer ?
#
loop_
_entity_poly.entity_id
_entity_poly.type
_entity_poly.pdbx_seq_one_letter_code
_entity_poly.pdbx_strand_id
1 'polypeptide(L)'
;MRWHGVTQGRWRRIGSTLWRVVAVWAVSTLTMLVLAGILPDFKLQSDDGDSATRIAVTAALGAGAFGVLSAVVWPLLVRALLLVPALVLGLLAFFLNGSLLLIALRLIPEGRGEVGAETAVVVAAVMSAVASATGGALAVRDDDAYRRRLYRLSDRRRRRNSGRDDQDGGGPVTPGTVFIQLDGVGHDVLRDAVDKGLMPTVADWLGEGKRGATHRLTPWRTDWSSQTGASQLGILHGSNHDVPAFRWYEKDTGEVMVSNRPASAVELQRRAIERTGDGGLLTVDGASRGNLFSGGAEQLALVLSMAARRGKENRSRAGYFAYFSDPANAVRTALSFVAEVFREIGESTRARVKRRRPRIGRGGLYPFIRAFATVVERDVVVAAVIGDMLAGRSAVYADLVAYDEVAHHSGPTGPDVEKVLARLDRSLALLAQVAEHAPRAYRIVLLSDHGQSPGETFRARYGLTLGDLVRAGCGLPVPRRAQRTHSGAEARASVRAALRRPVEEGADERRPARRAEPIVLASGNLGLVSFPDVPHRMTREEIDRRHPALLPTLANHPGIGFLLVRSAERGPVVLGARGVEVYLAEEPAELGPLADFGPGAMEAVRRTDGFPHTADIMVNSWYDPAEGEVLAFEEQIGSHGGLGGAQARPFLLSPLALSEPVAPGQELVGAEQVHHVLRCWLGEELGPEVPVGDAGAVRAENPQVTAREAVAEAAVPVDDSRPNAAGGTAFAAADAAGQDKTH
;
A
#
# COMPACT_ATOMS: atom_id res chain seq x y z
N MET A 1 11.69 -49.74 12.93
CA MET A 1 12.31 -49.92 11.59
C MET A 1 11.50 -49.12 10.56
N ARG A 2 12.02 -48.00 10.03
CA ARG A 2 11.63 -47.35 8.75
C ARG A 2 12.29 -45.96 8.65
N TRP A 3 13.61 -45.95 8.51
CA TRP A 3 14.45 -44.78 8.20
C TRP A 3 14.96 -44.86 6.75
N HIS A 4 14.15 -45.29 5.77
CA HIS A 4 14.61 -45.54 4.39
C HIS A 4 13.84 -44.77 3.30
N GLY A 5 12.87 -43.89 3.66
CA GLY A 5 12.04 -43.17 2.68
C GLY A 5 12.49 -41.75 2.31
N VAL A 6 13.21 -41.05 3.19
CA VAL A 6 13.54 -39.62 3.00
C VAL A 6 14.78 -39.41 2.13
N THR A 7 15.68 -40.39 2.09
CA THR A 7 16.88 -40.35 1.25
C THR A 7 16.56 -40.57 -0.23
N GLN A 8 15.73 -41.55 -0.58
CA GLN A 8 15.44 -41.89 -1.99
C GLN A 8 14.80 -40.74 -2.81
N GLY A 9 13.91 -39.93 -2.20
CA GLY A 9 13.28 -38.80 -2.88
C GLY A 9 14.21 -37.60 -3.13
N ARG A 10 15.26 -37.45 -2.30
CA ARG A 10 16.30 -36.42 -2.44
C ARG A 10 17.34 -36.85 -3.47
N TRP A 11 17.75 -38.12 -3.47
CA TRP A 11 18.65 -38.69 -4.48
C TRP A 11 18.03 -38.74 -5.88
N ARG A 12 16.74 -39.03 -6.02
CA ARG A 12 16.03 -38.94 -7.32
C ARG A 12 15.93 -37.50 -7.86
N ARG A 13 15.71 -36.51 -6.98
CA ARG A 13 15.71 -35.10 -7.37
C ARG A 13 17.11 -34.57 -7.72
N ILE A 14 18.13 -34.94 -6.95
CA ILE A 14 19.52 -34.61 -7.25
C ILE A 14 19.95 -35.29 -8.56
N GLY A 15 19.61 -36.57 -8.75
CA GLY A 15 19.91 -37.33 -9.96
C GLY A 15 19.23 -36.76 -11.21
N SER A 16 17.95 -36.39 -11.14
CA SER A 16 17.26 -35.76 -12.28
C SER A 16 17.79 -34.36 -12.61
N THR A 17 18.29 -33.62 -11.61
CA THR A 17 18.90 -32.30 -11.81
C THR A 17 20.28 -32.44 -12.44
N LEU A 18 21.12 -33.35 -11.92
CA LEU A 18 22.42 -33.68 -12.51
C LEU A 18 22.27 -34.18 -13.95
N TRP A 19 21.29 -35.04 -14.21
CA TRP A 19 21.02 -35.54 -15.56
C TRP A 19 20.64 -34.43 -16.54
N ARG A 20 19.79 -33.48 -16.13
CA ARG A 20 19.44 -32.32 -16.95
C ARG A 20 20.64 -31.43 -17.23
N VAL A 21 21.50 -31.20 -16.22
CA VAL A 21 22.72 -30.40 -16.39
C VAL A 21 23.67 -31.07 -17.38
N VAL A 22 23.89 -32.38 -17.24
CA VAL A 22 24.75 -33.16 -18.15
C VAL A 22 24.16 -33.21 -19.56
N ALA A 23 22.85 -33.39 -19.70
CA ALA A 23 22.18 -33.41 -21.00
C ALA A 23 22.27 -32.06 -21.72
N VAL A 24 22.01 -30.96 -21.02
CA VAL A 24 22.15 -29.61 -21.58
C VAL A 24 23.61 -29.32 -21.94
N TRP A 25 24.56 -29.74 -21.12
CA TRP A 25 25.98 -29.57 -21.39
C TRP A 25 26.44 -30.36 -22.63
N ALA A 26 26.00 -31.61 -22.75
CA ALA A 26 26.30 -32.46 -23.90
C ALA A 26 25.70 -31.88 -25.20
N VAL A 27 24.43 -31.46 -25.17
CA VAL A 27 23.78 -30.82 -26.32
C VAL A 27 24.49 -29.53 -26.72
N SER A 28 24.84 -28.69 -25.74
CA SER A 28 25.53 -27.42 -26.01
C SER A 28 26.95 -27.64 -26.59
N THR A 29 27.66 -28.66 -26.09
CA THR A 29 28.97 -29.07 -26.62
C THR A 29 28.85 -29.51 -28.08
N LEU A 30 27.84 -30.35 -28.38
CA LEU A 30 27.57 -30.81 -29.73
C LEU A 30 27.18 -29.65 -30.66
N THR A 31 26.35 -28.71 -30.18
CA THR A 31 25.99 -27.51 -30.93
C THR A 31 27.20 -26.63 -31.24
N MET A 32 28.14 -26.45 -30.28
CA MET A 32 29.38 -25.71 -30.56
C MET A 32 30.27 -26.41 -31.59
N LEU A 33 30.37 -27.74 -31.56
CA LEU A 33 31.12 -28.51 -32.56
C LEU A 33 30.49 -28.41 -33.96
N VAL A 34 29.16 -28.49 -34.04
CA VAL A 34 28.42 -28.34 -35.30
C VAL A 34 28.59 -26.93 -35.86
N LEU A 35 28.48 -25.89 -35.02
CA LEU A 35 28.67 -24.51 -35.44
C LEU A 35 30.10 -24.23 -35.92
N ALA A 36 31.11 -24.82 -35.27
CA ALA A 36 32.50 -24.71 -35.71
C ALA A 36 32.79 -25.43 -37.03
N GLY A 37 32.00 -26.45 -37.38
CA GLY A 37 32.09 -27.11 -38.69
C GLY A 37 31.36 -26.38 -39.82
N ILE A 38 30.31 -25.61 -39.50
CA ILE A 38 29.47 -24.92 -40.48
C ILE A 38 29.95 -23.49 -40.74
N LEU A 39 30.45 -22.80 -39.72
CA LEU A 39 30.85 -21.40 -39.82
C LEU A 39 32.37 -21.29 -40.00
N PRO A 40 32.86 -20.88 -41.19
CA PRO A 40 34.29 -20.88 -41.51
C PRO A 40 35.13 -19.93 -40.64
N ASP A 41 34.49 -18.88 -40.09
CA ASP A 41 35.13 -17.90 -39.19
C ASP A 41 35.03 -18.28 -37.69
N PHE A 42 34.25 -19.32 -37.34
CA PHE A 42 34.09 -19.77 -35.96
C PHE A 42 35.02 -20.95 -35.68
N LYS A 43 36.33 -20.68 -35.65
CA LYS A 43 37.34 -21.69 -35.34
C LYS A 43 37.42 -21.91 -33.83
N LEU A 44 37.25 -23.15 -33.39
CA LEU A 44 37.46 -23.52 -31.99
C LEU A 44 38.95 -23.57 -31.59
N GLN A 45 39.91 -23.53 -32.54
CA GLN A 45 41.37 -23.44 -32.27
C GLN A 45 42.24 -22.80 -33.39
N SER A 46 43.48 -22.41 -32.98
CA SER A 46 44.61 -21.78 -33.72
C SER A 46 45.27 -22.71 -34.76
N ASP A 47 45.88 -22.12 -35.78
CA ASP A 47 46.22 -22.73 -37.09
C ASP A 47 47.26 -23.88 -37.13
N ASP A 48 47.80 -24.36 -36.00
CA ASP A 48 48.75 -25.50 -35.99
C ASP A 48 48.12 -26.75 -35.34
N GLY A 49 48.07 -27.83 -36.14
CA GLY A 49 47.20 -28.98 -35.96
C GLY A 49 47.41 -29.79 -34.69
N ASP A 50 46.29 -30.23 -34.11
CA ASP A 50 46.26 -31.25 -33.07
C ASP A 50 44.90 -31.98 -33.00
N SER A 51 44.91 -33.18 -32.41
CA SER A 51 43.87 -34.23 -32.56
C SER A 51 42.42 -33.82 -32.21
N ALA A 52 41.45 -34.50 -32.85
CA ALA A 52 40.00 -34.31 -32.66
C ALA A 52 39.55 -34.31 -31.18
N THR A 53 40.27 -35.02 -30.33
CA THR A 53 40.05 -35.07 -28.88
C THR A 53 40.23 -33.70 -28.22
N ARG A 54 41.19 -32.87 -28.68
CA ARG A 54 41.48 -31.54 -28.13
C ARG A 54 40.41 -30.51 -28.47
N ILE A 55 39.85 -30.61 -29.68
CA ILE A 55 38.72 -29.79 -30.15
C ILE A 55 37.45 -30.14 -29.34
N ALA A 56 37.18 -31.43 -29.15
CA ALA A 56 36.05 -31.89 -28.36
C ALA A 56 36.15 -31.46 -26.89
N VAL A 57 37.33 -31.54 -26.29
CA VAL A 57 37.57 -31.07 -24.90
C VAL A 57 37.41 -29.56 -24.79
N THR A 58 37.90 -28.78 -25.78
CA THR A 58 37.75 -27.32 -25.79
C THR A 58 36.30 -26.89 -25.94
N ALA A 59 35.55 -27.56 -26.83
CA ALA A 59 34.11 -27.34 -26.96
C ALA A 59 33.35 -27.71 -25.67
N ALA A 60 33.73 -28.80 -25.01
CA ALA A 60 33.12 -29.22 -23.74
C ALA A 60 33.41 -28.22 -22.62
N LEU A 61 34.65 -27.75 -22.49
CA LEU A 61 35.01 -26.72 -21.51
C LEU A 61 34.32 -25.38 -21.80
N GLY A 62 34.24 -24.98 -23.07
CA GLY A 62 33.54 -23.77 -23.51
C GLY A 62 32.04 -23.84 -23.23
N ALA A 63 31.38 -24.94 -23.58
CA ALA A 63 29.97 -25.17 -23.29
C ALA A 63 29.69 -25.27 -21.78
N GLY A 64 30.62 -25.84 -21.00
CA GLY A 64 30.53 -25.94 -19.54
C GLY A 64 30.65 -24.57 -18.88
N ALA A 65 31.64 -23.77 -19.29
CA ALA A 65 31.83 -22.40 -18.82
C ALA A 65 30.63 -21.52 -19.20
N PHE A 66 30.14 -21.62 -20.45
CA PHE A 66 28.94 -20.91 -20.91
C PHE A 66 27.69 -21.32 -20.12
N GLY A 67 27.53 -22.62 -19.83
CA GLY A 67 26.43 -23.13 -19.01
C GLY A 67 26.47 -22.64 -17.56
N VAL A 68 27.64 -22.63 -16.93
CA VAL A 68 27.84 -22.12 -15.56
C VAL A 68 27.65 -20.60 -15.51
N LEU A 69 28.24 -19.86 -16.45
CA LEU A 69 28.03 -18.41 -16.60
C LEU A 69 26.55 -18.12 -16.81
N SER A 70 25.85 -18.84 -17.69
CA SER A 70 24.41 -18.65 -17.90
C SER A 70 23.61 -18.96 -16.63
N ALA A 71 23.94 -20.03 -15.90
CA ALA A 71 23.23 -20.40 -14.66
C ALA A 71 23.47 -19.44 -13.49
N VAL A 72 24.59 -18.72 -13.46
CA VAL A 72 24.92 -17.75 -12.40
C VAL A 72 24.57 -16.32 -12.81
N VAL A 73 24.98 -15.91 -14.01
CA VAL A 73 24.79 -14.57 -14.56
C VAL A 73 23.33 -14.35 -14.94
N TRP A 74 22.62 -15.29 -15.57
CA TRP A 74 21.23 -15.04 -15.98
C TRP A 74 20.29 -14.80 -14.80
N PRO A 75 20.33 -15.54 -13.67
CA PRO A 75 19.53 -15.20 -12.50
C PRO A 75 19.95 -13.90 -11.83
N LEU A 76 21.24 -13.55 -11.83
CA LEU A 76 21.72 -12.25 -11.34
C LEU A 76 21.28 -11.11 -12.24
N LEU A 77 21.30 -11.31 -13.56
CA LEU A 77 20.88 -10.37 -14.59
C LEU A 77 19.36 -10.18 -14.55
N VAL A 78 18.58 -11.25 -14.39
CA VAL A 78 17.12 -11.19 -14.17
C VAL A 78 16.80 -10.51 -12.85
N ARG A 79 17.54 -10.79 -11.77
CA ARG A 79 17.40 -10.07 -10.49
C ARG A 79 17.76 -8.59 -10.64
N ALA A 80 18.78 -8.25 -11.42
CA ALA A 80 19.18 -6.87 -11.73
C ALA A 80 18.15 -6.16 -12.64
N LEU A 81 17.60 -6.87 -13.64
CA LEU A 81 16.51 -6.41 -14.52
C LEU A 81 15.25 -6.08 -13.72
N LEU A 82 14.98 -6.88 -12.69
CA LEU A 82 13.89 -6.64 -11.74
C LEU A 82 14.26 -5.58 -10.69
N LEU A 83 15.54 -5.24 -10.53
CA LEU A 83 16.02 -4.29 -9.51
C LEU A 83 16.02 -2.82 -9.95
N VAL A 84 16.16 -2.56 -11.25
CA VAL A 84 16.12 -1.19 -11.78
C VAL A 84 15.46 -1.19 -13.16
N PRO A 85 14.11 -1.25 -13.23
CA PRO A 85 13.42 -1.39 -14.52
C PRO A 85 13.82 -0.28 -15.50
N ALA A 86 13.86 0.97 -15.04
CA ALA A 86 14.15 2.14 -15.86
C ALA A 86 15.58 2.15 -16.45
N LEU A 87 16.61 1.97 -15.61
CA LEU A 87 18.01 2.06 -16.04
C LEU A 87 18.38 0.89 -16.95
N VAL A 88 17.92 -0.32 -16.62
CA VAL A 88 18.24 -1.52 -17.41
C VAL A 88 17.43 -1.57 -18.70
N LEU A 89 16.16 -1.16 -18.72
CA LEU A 89 15.41 -0.97 -19.97
C LEU A 89 16.02 0.13 -20.83
N GLY A 90 16.47 1.23 -20.22
CA GLY A 90 17.20 2.30 -20.91
C GLY A 90 18.51 1.83 -21.53
N LEU A 91 19.32 1.06 -20.78
CA LEU A 91 20.55 0.45 -21.28
C LEU A 91 20.25 -0.58 -22.36
N LEU A 92 19.23 -1.43 -22.19
CA LEU A 92 18.83 -2.42 -23.19
C LEU A 92 18.38 -1.74 -24.49
N ALA A 93 17.57 -0.69 -24.40
CA ALA A 93 17.15 0.10 -25.56
C ALA A 93 18.34 0.80 -26.23
N PHE A 94 19.28 1.34 -25.44
CA PHE A 94 20.54 1.90 -25.93
C PHE A 94 21.37 0.85 -26.70
N PHE A 95 21.54 -0.35 -26.14
CA PHE A 95 22.29 -1.42 -26.79
C PHE A 95 21.58 -1.94 -28.04
N LEU A 96 20.25 -2.07 -28.01
CA LEU A 96 19.43 -2.45 -29.18
C LEU A 96 19.54 -1.40 -30.29
N ASN A 97 19.35 -0.12 -29.98
CA ASN A 97 19.45 0.97 -30.97
C ASN A 97 20.87 1.11 -31.52
N GLY A 98 21.89 0.99 -30.67
CA GLY A 98 23.30 0.96 -31.10
C GLY A 98 23.60 -0.24 -32.00
N SER A 99 23.04 -1.41 -31.70
CA SER A 99 23.16 -2.61 -32.54
C SER A 99 22.45 -2.45 -33.88
N LEU A 100 21.24 -1.87 -33.89
CA LEU A 100 20.48 -1.54 -35.11
C LEU A 100 21.22 -0.54 -35.99
N LEU A 101 21.86 0.49 -35.40
CA LEU A 101 22.70 1.44 -36.13
C LEU A 101 23.91 0.76 -36.76
N LEU A 102 24.58 -0.15 -36.03
CA LEU A 102 25.70 -0.93 -36.57
C LEU A 102 25.26 -1.84 -37.72
N ILE A 103 24.07 -2.44 -37.62
CA ILE A 103 23.48 -3.23 -38.72
C ILE A 103 23.16 -2.33 -39.92
N ALA A 104 22.57 -1.16 -39.69
CA ALA A 104 22.25 -0.20 -40.75
C ALA A 104 23.51 0.30 -41.48
N LEU A 105 24.58 0.62 -40.74
CA LEU A 105 25.88 1.02 -41.32
C LEU A 105 26.54 -0.12 -42.11
N ARG A 106 26.32 -1.39 -41.74
CA ARG A 106 26.77 -2.56 -42.51
C ARG A 106 25.97 -2.81 -43.79
N LEU A 107 24.76 -2.25 -43.90
CA LEU A 107 23.88 -2.39 -45.05
C LEU A 107 24.09 -1.27 -46.10
N ILE A 108 24.82 -0.20 -45.77
CA ILE A 108 25.14 0.87 -46.71
C ILE A 108 26.40 0.47 -47.51
N PRO A 109 26.32 0.32 -48.85
CA PRO A 109 27.43 -0.20 -49.65
C PRO A 109 28.60 0.79 -49.81
N GLU A 110 28.36 2.09 -49.66
CA GLU A 110 29.35 3.13 -49.89
C GLU A 110 29.96 3.62 -48.58
N GLY A 111 31.23 3.24 -48.36
CA GLY A 111 32.06 3.71 -47.25
C GLY A 111 32.04 2.79 -46.04
N ARG A 112 32.86 1.71 -46.08
CA ARG A 112 33.29 0.97 -44.89
C ARG A 112 34.19 1.88 -44.05
N GLY A 113 33.61 2.87 -43.37
CA GLY A 113 34.31 3.64 -42.36
C GLY A 113 34.62 2.71 -41.20
N GLU A 114 35.90 2.48 -40.91
CA GLU A 114 36.35 1.88 -39.66
C GLU A 114 36.07 2.87 -38.53
N VAL A 115 34.81 2.93 -38.10
CA VAL A 115 34.44 3.63 -36.88
C VAL A 115 34.91 2.74 -35.74
N GLY A 116 36.03 3.11 -35.11
CA GLY A 116 36.53 2.44 -33.92
C GLY A 116 35.41 2.24 -32.89
N ALA A 117 35.43 1.12 -32.17
CA ALA A 117 34.34 0.73 -31.27
C ALA A 117 33.96 1.82 -30.26
N GLU A 118 34.94 2.63 -29.83
CA GLU A 118 34.75 3.78 -28.95
C GLU A 118 33.91 4.90 -29.61
N THR A 119 34.23 5.26 -30.85
CA THR A 119 33.49 6.28 -31.62
C THR A 119 32.08 5.79 -31.98
N ALA A 120 31.91 4.49 -32.28
CA ALA A 120 30.61 3.91 -32.55
C ALA A 120 29.69 3.93 -31.33
N VAL A 121 30.24 3.69 -30.13
CA VAL A 121 29.51 3.81 -28.86
C VAL A 121 29.10 5.26 -28.59
N VAL A 122 29.97 6.23 -28.84
CA VAL A 122 29.64 7.66 -28.67
C VAL A 122 28.58 8.10 -29.67
N VAL A 123 28.68 7.73 -30.94
CA VAL A 123 27.68 8.06 -31.96
C VAL A 123 26.34 7.37 -31.66
N ALA A 124 26.34 6.09 -31.27
CA ALA A 124 25.14 5.40 -30.82
C ALA A 124 24.53 6.04 -29.58
N ALA A 125 25.35 6.56 -28.66
CA ALA A 125 24.89 7.28 -27.47
C ALA A 125 24.25 8.62 -27.81
N VAL A 126 24.89 9.41 -28.66
CA VAL A 126 24.37 10.71 -29.11
C VAL A 126 23.11 10.52 -29.94
N MET A 127 23.09 9.57 -30.88
CA MET A 127 21.89 9.26 -31.68
C MET A 127 20.76 8.71 -30.82
N SER A 128 21.05 7.86 -29.84
CA SER A 128 20.05 7.37 -28.88
C SER A 128 19.53 8.51 -27.99
N ALA A 129 20.40 9.43 -27.57
CA ALA A 129 20.01 10.60 -26.78
C ALA A 129 19.15 11.57 -27.61
N VAL A 130 19.50 11.83 -28.88
CA VAL A 130 18.75 12.69 -29.79
C VAL A 130 17.43 12.04 -30.20
N ALA A 131 17.41 10.75 -30.54
CA ALA A 131 16.18 10.01 -30.83
C ALA A 131 15.27 9.91 -29.59
N SER A 132 15.85 9.79 -28.39
CA SER A 132 15.11 9.80 -27.12
C SER A 132 14.63 11.19 -26.73
N ALA A 133 15.39 12.26 -27.00
CA ALA A 133 14.97 13.63 -26.76
C ALA A 133 13.88 14.06 -27.76
N THR A 134 14.01 13.64 -29.02
CA THR A 134 13.02 13.89 -30.07
C THR A 134 11.78 13.04 -29.83
N GLY A 135 11.94 11.75 -29.51
CA GLY A 135 10.84 10.86 -29.13
C GLY A 135 10.16 11.30 -27.83
N GLY A 136 10.91 11.84 -26.87
CA GLY A 136 10.38 12.45 -25.66
C GLY A 136 9.63 13.74 -25.94
N ALA A 137 10.17 14.64 -26.77
CA ALA A 137 9.52 15.89 -27.17
C ALA A 137 8.27 15.64 -28.03
N LEU A 138 8.29 14.60 -28.87
CA LEU A 138 7.14 14.14 -29.65
C LEU A 138 6.12 13.42 -28.75
N ALA A 139 6.54 12.54 -27.84
CA ALA A 139 5.63 11.84 -26.91
C ALA A 139 5.02 12.78 -25.84
N VAL A 140 5.72 13.86 -25.48
CA VAL A 140 5.16 14.96 -24.66
C VAL A 140 4.14 15.80 -25.46
N ARG A 141 4.16 15.73 -26.79
CA ARG A 141 3.17 16.36 -27.68
C ARG A 141 2.12 15.41 -28.25
N ASP A 142 2.28 14.09 -28.10
CA ASP A 142 1.49 13.07 -28.80
C ASP A 142 0.73 12.17 -27.82
N ASP A 143 -0.03 12.79 -26.90
CA ASP A 143 -1.10 12.11 -26.16
C ASP A 143 -2.14 11.49 -27.14
N ASP A 144 -2.19 11.97 -28.39
CA ASP A 144 -3.07 11.47 -29.45
C ASP A 144 -2.72 10.07 -29.97
N ALA A 145 -1.46 9.63 -29.96
CA ALA A 145 -1.09 8.26 -30.36
C ALA A 145 -1.56 7.20 -29.35
N TYR A 146 -1.46 7.51 -28.06
CA TYR A 146 -2.00 6.67 -26.99
C TYR A 146 -3.53 6.62 -27.06
N ARG A 147 -4.19 7.78 -27.26
CA ARG A 147 -5.64 7.89 -27.52
C ARG A 147 -6.07 7.00 -28.69
N ARG A 148 -5.40 7.06 -29.84
CA ARG A 148 -5.69 6.20 -31.02
C ARG A 148 -5.51 4.69 -30.75
N ARG A 149 -4.61 4.29 -29.85
CA ARG A 149 -4.45 2.90 -29.43
C ARG A 149 -5.58 2.46 -28.49
N LEU A 150 -5.99 3.34 -27.58
CA LEU A 150 -7.14 3.12 -26.70
C LEU A 150 -8.46 3.00 -27.48
N TYR A 151 -8.72 3.89 -28.44
CA TYR A 151 -9.87 3.80 -29.35
C TYR A 151 -9.94 2.46 -30.09
N ARG A 152 -8.80 1.92 -30.54
CA ARG A 152 -8.76 0.62 -31.23
C ARG A 152 -9.02 -0.56 -30.29
N LEU A 153 -8.65 -0.45 -29.01
CA LEU A 153 -8.87 -1.49 -28.02
C LEU A 153 -10.31 -1.48 -27.49
N SER A 154 -10.91 -0.29 -27.31
CA SER A 154 -12.31 -0.14 -26.91
C SER A 154 -13.27 -0.55 -28.04
N ASP A 155 -13.03 -0.13 -29.29
CA ASP A 155 -13.88 -0.52 -30.44
C ASP A 155 -13.85 -2.05 -30.70
N ARG A 156 -12.67 -2.69 -30.56
CA ARG A 156 -12.56 -4.15 -30.70
C ARG A 156 -13.28 -4.94 -29.62
N ARG A 157 -13.35 -4.44 -28.38
CA ARG A 157 -14.11 -5.09 -27.30
C ARG A 157 -15.60 -4.79 -27.40
N ARG A 158 -15.98 -3.56 -27.76
CA ARG A 158 -17.38 -3.18 -28.01
C ARG A 158 -17.99 -4.09 -29.07
N ARG A 159 -17.35 -4.26 -30.23
CA ARG A 159 -17.81 -5.18 -31.29
C ARG A 159 -17.90 -6.65 -30.87
N ARG A 160 -17.14 -7.06 -29.85
CA ARG A 160 -17.10 -8.44 -29.36
C ARG A 160 -18.16 -8.72 -28.28
N ASN A 161 -18.58 -7.68 -27.53
CA ASN A 161 -19.69 -7.76 -26.57
C ASN A 161 -21.05 -7.45 -27.24
N SER A 162 -21.08 -6.57 -28.26
CA SER A 162 -22.28 -6.33 -29.07
C SER A 162 -22.78 -7.56 -29.84
N GLY A 163 -21.96 -8.61 -29.98
CA GLY A 163 -22.40 -9.91 -30.53
C GLY A 163 -23.00 -10.87 -29.51
N ARG A 164 -23.07 -10.48 -28.23
CA ARG A 164 -23.56 -11.32 -27.11
C ARG A 164 -24.73 -10.70 -26.36
N ASP A 165 -24.90 -9.38 -26.46
CA ASP A 165 -25.96 -8.61 -25.77
C ASP A 165 -27.32 -8.58 -26.50
N ASP A 166 -27.44 -9.17 -27.71
CA ASP A 166 -28.72 -9.21 -28.45
C ASP A 166 -29.66 -10.37 -28.03
N GLN A 167 -29.28 -11.19 -27.03
CA GLN A 167 -30.13 -12.31 -26.55
C GLN A 167 -30.57 -12.25 -25.09
N ASP A 168 -29.91 -11.46 -24.23
CA ASP A 168 -30.35 -11.24 -22.84
C ASP A 168 -30.60 -9.74 -22.63
N GLY A 169 -31.86 -9.36 -22.46
CA GLY A 169 -32.31 -7.96 -22.35
C GLY A 169 -31.67 -7.20 -21.18
N GLY A 170 -30.51 -6.59 -21.43
CA GLY A 170 -29.75 -5.84 -20.45
C GLY A 170 -30.40 -4.51 -20.10
N GLY A 171 -30.90 -4.37 -18.87
CA GLY A 171 -31.20 -3.07 -18.26
C GLY A 171 -29.95 -2.16 -18.21
N PRO A 172 -30.10 -0.88 -17.84
CA PRO A 172 -28.97 0.05 -17.80
C PRO A 172 -27.85 -0.49 -16.90
N VAL A 173 -26.63 -0.58 -17.46
CA VAL A 173 -25.44 -0.99 -16.71
C VAL A 173 -25.17 0.05 -15.64
N THR A 174 -25.23 -0.34 -14.36
CA THR A 174 -24.89 0.52 -13.23
C THR A 174 -23.52 1.18 -13.46
N PRO A 175 -23.39 2.51 -13.37
CA PRO A 175 -22.10 3.19 -13.42
C PRO A 175 -21.09 2.58 -12.43
N GLY A 176 -19.83 2.55 -12.83
CA GLY A 176 -18.73 2.16 -11.96
C GLY A 176 -18.20 3.37 -11.19
N THR A 177 -17.46 3.11 -10.10
CA THR A 177 -16.85 4.18 -9.30
C THR A 177 -15.34 3.97 -9.20
N VAL A 178 -14.58 5.04 -9.49
CA VAL A 178 -13.13 5.09 -9.33
C VAL A 178 -12.80 6.04 -8.19
N PHE A 179 -12.31 5.50 -7.09
CA PHE A 179 -11.77 6.24 -5.95
C PHE A 179 -10.27 6.47 -6.16
N ILE A 180 -9.86 7.74 -6.26
CA ILE A 180 -8.46 8.14 -6.35
C ILE A 180 -8.07 8.83 -5.06
N GLN A 181 -7.18 8.23 -4.28
CA GLN A 181 -6.59 8.83 -3.09
C GLN A 181 -5.36 9.66 -3.49
N LEU A 182 -5.34 10.94 -3.09
CA LEU A 182 -4.16 11.80 -3.10
C LEU A 182 -3.54 11.79 -1.70
N ASP A 183 -2.60 10.87 -1.52
CA ASP A 183 -1.90 10.65 -0.26
C ASP A 183 -1.27 11.94 0.30
N GLY A 184 -1.59 12.25 1.54
CA GLY A 184 -1.05 13.40 2.29
C GLY A 184 -1.55 14.78 1.84
N VAL A 185 -2.43 14.90 0.84
CA VAL A 185 -2.95 16.20 0.36
C VAL A 185 -4.10 16.70 1.24
N GLY A 186 -3.83 17.67 2.11
CA GLY A 186 -4.87 18.30 2.94
C GLY A 186 -5.90 19.11 2.14
N HIS A 187 -7.08 19.31 2.71
CA HIS A 187 -8.17 20.09 2.10
C HIS A 187 -7.72 21.49 1.66
N ASP A 188 -7.07 22.23 2.56
CA ASP A 188 -6.65 23.61 2.29
C ASP A 188 -5.52 23.66 1.25
N VAL A 189 -4.65 22.65 1.21
CA VAL A 189 -3.62 22.52 0.17
C VAL A 189 -4.26 22.30 -1.22
N LEU A 190 -5.30 21.47 -1.31
CA LEU A 190 -6.02 21.25 -2.56
C LEU A 190 -6.64 22.56 -3.06
N ARG A 191 -7.31 23.30 -2.17
CA ARG A 191 -7.91 24.60 -2.48
C ARG A 191 -6.88 25.62 -2.93
N ASP A 192 -5.79 25.77 -2.18
CA ASP A 192 -4.70 26.68 -2.55
C ASP A 192 -4.09 26.32 -3.92
N ALA A 193 -4.00 25.02 -4.24
CA ALA A 193 -3.48 24.58 -5.52
C ALA A 193 -4.43 24.89 -6.69
N VAL A 194 -5.74 24.80 -6.45
CA VAL A 194 -6.79 25.21 -7.39
C VAL A 194 -6.72 26.73 -7.60
N ASP A 195 -6.69 27.52 -6.53
CA ASP A 195 -6.61 28.99 -6.57
C ASP A 195 -5.35 29.49 -7.31
N LYS A 196 -4.25 28.75 -7.20
CA LYS A 196 -2.99 29.03 -7.93
C LYS A 196 -3.01 28.56 -9.39
N GLY A 197 -4.07 27.91 -9.86
CA GLY A 197 -4.19 27.36 -11.21
C GLY A 197 -3.28 26.15 -11.48
N LEU A 198 -2.86 25.43 -10.43
CA LEU A 198 -1.99 24.25 -10.56
C LEU A 198 -2.78 22.98 -10.89
N MET A 199 -4.06 22.95 -10.52
CA MET A 199 -4.95 21.80 -10.69
C MET A 199 -6.19 22.16 -11.52
N PRO A 200 -6.04 22.45 -12.82
CA PRO A 200 -7.15 22.88 -13.67
C PRO A 200 -8.27 21.85 -13.80
N THR A 201 -7.98 20.55 -13.73
CA THR A 201 -9.01 19.51 -13.79
C THR A 201 -9.90 19.55 -12.55
N VAL A 202 -9.29 19.71 -11.38
CA VAL A 202 -10.02 19.86 -10.11
C VAL A 202 -10.79 21.18 -10.07
N ALA A 203 -10.19 22.28 -10.56
CA ALA A 203 -10.85 23.57 -10.68
C ALA A 203 -12.13 23.50 -11.55
N ASP A 204 -12.04 22.82 -12.69
CA ASP A 204 -13.19 22.55 -13.57
C ASP A 204 -14.26 21.71 -12.86
N TRP A 205 -13.87 20.70 -12.07
CA TRP A 205 -14.81 19.89 -11.28
C TRP A 205 -15.54 20.69 -10.21
N LEU A 206 -14.86 21.66 -9.60
CA LEU A 206 -15.41 22.60 -8.62
C LEU A 206 -16.25 23.72 -9.23
N GLY A 207 -16.26 23.87 -10.56
CA GLY A 207 -17.04 24.89 -11.26
C GLY A 207 -16.36 26.26 -11.36
N GLU A 208 -15.04 26.32 -11.15
CA GLU A 208 -14.25 27.55 -11.40
C GLU A 208 -13.91 27.73 -12.89
N GLY A 209 -14.18 26.69 -13.69
CA GLY A 209 -14.04 26.70 -15.14
C GLY A 209 -15.25 27.30 -15.87
N LYS A 210 -15.38 26.94 -17.16
CA LYS A 210 -16.49 27.41 -18.02
C LYS A 210 -17.80 26.63 -17.82
N ARG A 211 -17.75 25.51 -17.08
CA ARG A 211 -18.89 24.63 -16.81
C ARG A 211 -19.28 24.77 -15.34
N GLY A 212 -20.55 24.55 -15.01
CA GLY A 212 -21.01 24.50 -13.62
C GLY A 212 -20.31 23.38 -12.84
N ALA A 213 -20.30 23.50 -11.51
CA ALA A 213 -19.72 22.49 -10.64
C ALA A 213 -20.30 21.11 -10.93
N THR A 214 -19.42 20.11 -11.03
CA THR A 214 -19.81 18.70 -11.20
C THR A 214 -19.50 17.88 -9.96
N HIS A 215 -18.65 18.40 -9.08
CA HIS A 215 -18.24 17.76 -7.84
C HIS A 215 -18.43 18.71 -6.65
N ARG A 216 -18.50 18.12 -5.46
CA ARG A 216 -18.58 18.80 -4.17
C ARG A 216 -17.36 18.45 -3.33
N LEU A 217 -16.67 19.46 -2.81
CA LEU A 217 -15.58 19.31 -1.86
C LEU A 217 -16.12 19.34 -0.43
N THR A 218 -15.90 18.24 0.31
CA THR A 218 -16.34 18.07 1.70
C THR A 218 -15.12 17.75 2.56
N PRO A 219 -14.75 18.59 3.55
CA PRO A 219 -13.69 18.24 4.48
C PRO A 219 -14.14 17.13 5.43
N TRP A 220 -13.19 16.36 5.94
CA TRP A 220 -13.42 15.43 7.05
C TRP A 220 -12.27 15.50 8.05
N ARG A 221 -12.49 15.01 9.27
CA ARG A 221 -11.53 15.04 10.37
C ARG A 221 -11.00 13.65 10.67
N THR A 222 -9.69 13.49 10.73
CA THR A 222 -9.07 12.19 11.02
C THR A 222 -9.33 11.76 12.47
N ASP A 223 -9.13 10.47 12.73
CA ASP A 223 -8.83 9.97 14.08
C ASP A 223 -7.52 10.58 14.61
N TRP A 224 -7.14 10.31 15.86
CA TRP A 224 -5.85 10.78 16.40
C TRP A 224 -4.67 10.32 15.53
N SER A 225 -4.69 9.06 15.11
CA SER A 225 -3.75 8.54 14.12
C SER A 225 -4.11 9.02 12.72
N SER A 226 -3.58 10.17 12.33
CA SER A 226 -3.70 10.76 10.97
C SER A 226 -2.70 10.14 9.99
N GLN A 227 -2.73 8.82 9.83
CA GLN A 227 -1.72 8.07 9.05
C GLN A 227 -2.37 7.11 8.07
N THR A 228 -1.76 6.97 6.89
CA THR A 228 -2.20 6.09 5.79
C THR A 228 -2.62 4.71 6.27
N GLY A 229 -1.84 4.09 7.16
CA GLY A 229 -2.17 2.78 7.72
C GLY A 229 -3.50 2.71 8.48
N ALA A 230 -3.80 3.71 9.31
CA ALA A 230 -5.05 3.77 10.06
C ALA A 230 -6.21 4.26 9.18
N SER A 231 -5.96 5.26 8.33
CA SER A 231 -6.97 5.81 7.42
C SER A 231 -7.38 4.81 6.35
N GLN A 232 -6.44 4.23 5.58
CA GLN A 232 -6.77 3.25 4.53
C GLN A 232 -7.43 1.99 5.09
N LEU A 233 -7.03 1.50 6.28
CA LEU A 233 -7.67 0.33 6.87
C LEU A 233 -9.13 0.61 7.19
N GLY A 234 -9.41 1.76 7.81
CA GLY A 234 -10.76 2.22 8.08
C GLY A 234 -11.58 2.41 6.81
N ILE A 235 -11.04 3.13 5.81
CA ILE A 235 -11.73 3.42 4.54
C ILE A 235 -12.01 2.14 3.74
N LEU A 236 -11.07 1.20 3.66
CA LEU A 236 -11.20 0.00 2.81
C LEU A 236 -11.91 -1.17 3.49
N HIS A 237 -11.79 -1.33 4.82
CA HIS A 237 -12.31 -2.48 5.55
C HIS A 237 -13.34 -2.13 6.63
N GLY A 238 -13.66 -0.85 6.82
CA GLY A 238 -14.72 -0.38 7.72
C GLY A 238 -14.35 -0.32 9.20
N SER A 239 -13.10 -0.64 9.57
CA SER A 239 -12.63 -0.54 10.96
C SER A 239 -11.14 -0.25 11.01
N ASN A 240 -10.75 0.78 11.77
CA ASN A 240 -9.35 1.04 12.14
C ASN A 240 -9.11 0.90 13.65
N HIS A 241 -10.02 0.23 14.35
CA HIS A 241 -9.85 -0.09 15.76
C HIS A 241 -8.56 -0.83 16.04
N ASP A 242 -7.93 -0.47 17.16
CA ASP A 242 -6.68 -1.06 17.61
C ASP A 242 -5.48 -0.78 16.70
N VAL A 243 -5.54 0.34 15.97
CA VAL A 243 -4.43 0.91 15.20
C VAL A 243 -4.06 2.27 15.79
N PRO A 244 -3.30 2.30 16.91
CA PRO A 244 -3.04 3.55 17.64
C PRO A 244 -2.07 4.49 16.92
N ALA A 245 -1.26 3.96 15.99
CA ALA A 245 -0.26 4.70 15.20
C ALA A 245 0.21 3.85 14.02
N PHE A 246 1.16 4.37 13.24
CA PHE A 246 1.81 3.71 12.11
C PHE A 246 2.73 2.59 12.58
N ARG A 247 3.25 2.72 13.81
CA ARG A 247 3.99 1.67 14.49
C ARG A 247 3.78 1.69 15.99
N TRP A 248 3.60 0.52 16.57
CA TRP A 248 3.37 0.33 18.01
C TRP A 248 3.92 -1.02 18.46
N TYR A 249 4.05 -1.20 19.77
CA TYR A 249 4.52 -2.45 20.37
C TYR A 249 3.34 -3.19 21.01
N GLU A 250 3.13 -4.43 20.59
CA GLU A 250 2.12 -5.33 21.16
C GLU A 250 2.75 -6.15 22.28
N LYS A 251 2.28 -5.96 23.53
CA LYS A 251 2.87 -6.59 24.72
C LYS A 251 2.59 -8.09 24.83
N ASP A 252 1.44 -8.51 24.31
CA ASP A 252 0.99 -9.90 24.26
C ASP A 252 1.80 -10.75 23.28
N THR A 253 2.15 -10.20 22.11
CA THR A 253 2.99 -10.88 21.11
C THR A 253 4.47 -10.61 21.28
N GLY A 254 4.82 -9.49 21.91
CA GLY A 254 6.18 -9.00 22.03
C GLY A 254 6.75 -8.45 20.71
N GLU A 255 5.89 -8.14 19.74
CA GLU A 255 6.28 -7.68 18.41
C GLU A 255 6.02 -6.18 18.21
N VAL A 256 6.87 -5.52 17.40
CA VAL A 256 6.61 -4.17 16.91
C VAL A 256 5.79 -4.29 15.63
N MET A 257 4.55 -3.82 15.66
CA MET A 257 3.71 -3.68 14.47
C MET A 257 4.11 -2.43 13.70
N VAL A 258 4.12 -2.53 12.36
CA VAL A 258 4.34 -1.38 11.47
C VAL A 258 3.45 -1.52 10.26
N SER A 259 2.57 -0.55 10.01
CA SER A 259 1.52 -0.63 9.00
C SER A 259 2.04 -0.93 7.59
N ASN A 260 3.22 -0.42 7.24
CA ASN A 260 3.84 -0.66 5.94
C ASN A 260 4.71 -1.93 5.85
N ARG A 261 4.67 -2.82 6.84
CA ARG A 261 5.25 -4.16 6.73
C ARG A 261 4.22 -5.12 6.18
N PRO A 262 4.52 -5.88 5.10
CA PRO A 262 3.57 -6.81 4.51
C PRO A 262 2.93 -7.79 5.50
N ALA A 263 3.70 -8.31 6.47
CA ALA A 263 3.18 -9.24 7.48
C ALA A 263 2.16 -8.55 8.42
N SER A 264 2.50 -7.35 8.93
CA SER A 264 1.59 -6.54 9.75
C SER A 264 0.35 -6.13 8.95
N ALA A 265 0.49 -5.71 7.70
CA ALA A 265 -0.65 -5.32 6.86
C ALA A 265 -1.65 -6.47 6.64
N VAL A 266 -1.18 -7.72 6.48
CA VAL A 266 -2.05 -8.90 6.42
C VAL A 266 -2.80 -9.11 7.73
N GLU A 267 -2.10 -8.98 8.86
CA GLU A 267 -2.69 -9.18 10.17
C GLU A 267 -3.73 -8.10 10.51
N LEU A 268 -3.42 -6.83 10.24
CA LEU A 268 -4.37 -5.72 10.41
C LEU A 268 -5.62 -5.88 9.56
N GLN A 269 -5.44 -6.28 8.29
CA GLN A 269 -6.57 -6.60 7.41
C GLN A 269 -7.41 -7.76 7.97
N ARG A 270 -6.78 -8.82 8.49
CA ARG A 270 -7.50 -9.95 9.11
C ARG A 270 -8.34 -9.48 10.30
N ARG A 271 -7.75 -8.69 11.21
CA ARG A 271 -8.45 -8.14 12.39
C ARG A 271 -9.62 -7.25 12.01
N ALA A 272 -9.46 -6.40 11.00
CA ALA A 272 -10.54 -5.55 10.51
C ALA A 272 -11.70 -6.38 9.94
N ILE A 273 -11.42 -7.36 9.08
CA ILE A 273 -12.43 -8.26 8.50
C ILE A 273 -13.16 -9.05 9.59
N GLU A 274 -12.46 -9.58 10.58
CA GLU A 274 -13.08 -10.31 11.69
C GLU A 274 -13.99 -9.43 12.54
N ARG A 275 -13.61 -8.15 12.71
CA ARG A 275 -14.38 -7.19 13.50
C ARG A 275 -15.63 -6.70 12.79
N THR A 276 -15.55 -6.48 11.48
CA THR A 276 -16.68 -5.99 10.68
C THR A 276 -17.56 -7.12 10.15
N GLY A 277 -17.04 -8.35 10.07
CA GLY A 277 -17.70 -9.45 9.37
C GLY A 277 -17.72 -9.28 7.85
N ASP A 278 -16.94 -8.34 7.30
CA ASP A 278 -16.97 -7.94 5.91
C ASP A 278 -15.57 -8.01 5.27
N GLY A 279 -15.49 -8.48 4.02
CA GLY A 279 -14.23 -8.60 3.28
C GLY A 279 -13.65 -7.27 2.77
N GLY A 280 -14.42 -6.18 2.80
CA GLY A 280 -14.03 -4.82 2.45
C GLY A 280 -14.80 -4.21 1.28
N LEU A 281 -14.51 -2.92 1.00
CA LEU A 281 -15.20 -2.05 0.03
C LEU A 281 -15.17 -2.58 -1.42
N LEU A 282 -14.21 -3.42 -1.77
CA LEU A 282 -13.88 -3.86 -3.14
C LEU A 282 -14.10 -5.36 -3.35
N THR A 283 -14.93 -5.99 -2.51
CA THR A 283 -15.24 -7.43 -2.58
C THR A 283 -16.00 -7.83 -3.85
N VAL A 284 -16.82 -6.93 -4.41
CA VAL A 284 -17.66 -7.21 -5.58
C VAL A 284 -17.08 -6.58 -6.85
N ASP A 285 -16.42 -7.39 -7.69
CA ASP A 285 -15.78 -6.96 -8.96
C ASP A 285 -14.78 -5.78 -8.80
N GLY A 286 -14.14 -5.69 -7.63
CA GLY A 286 -13.27 -4.57 -7.27
C GLY A 286 -11.79 -4.73 -7.65
N ALA A 287 -11.10 -3.60 -7.78
CA ALA A 287 -9.65 -3.52 -7.99
C ALA A 287 -8.97 -2.57 -7.00
N SER A 288 -7.83 -2.99 -6.45
CA SER A 288 -7.00 -2.21 -5.52
C SER A 288 -5.59 -1.99 -6.10
N ARG A 289 -5.18 -0.73 -6.22
CA ARG A 289 -3.96 -0.28 -6.92
C ARG A 289 -3.13 0.66 -6.04
N GLY A 290 -1.88 0.28 -5.73
CA GLY A 290 -0.96 1.13 -4.96
C GLY A 290 -1.22 1.20 -3.44
N ASN A 291 -2.24 0.49 -2.94
CA ASN A 291 -2.70 0.61 -1.54
C ASN A 291 -1.93 -0.29 -0.56
N LEU A 292 -2.00 0.01 0.73
CA LEU A 292 -1.50 -0.89 1.77
C LEU A 292 -2.36 -2.16 1.91
N PHE A 293 -3.68 -2.00 1.78
CA PHE A 293 -4.68 -3.06 1.98
C PHE A 293 -5.45 -3.40 0.70
N SER A 294 -5.98 -4.62 0.61
CA SER A 294 -6.69 -5.05 -0.61
C SER A 294 -8.11 -4.50 -0.73
N GLY A 295 -8.74 -4.08 0.37
CA GLY A 295 -10.17 -3.79 0.44
C GLY A 295 -11.07 -4.95 0.01
N GLY A 296 -10.56 -6.18 0.02
CA GLY A 296 -11.29 -7.35 -0.49
C GLY A 296 -11.16 -7.61 -2.00
N ALA A 297 -10.44 -6.75 -2.74
CA ALA A 297 -10.29 -6.90 -4.19
C ALA A 297 -9.53 -8.16 -4.61
N GLU A 298 -10.01 -8.81 -5.68
CA GLU A 298 -9.27 -9.89 -6.36
C GLU A 298 -8.15 -9.35 -7.25
N GLN A 299 -8.37 -8.16 -7.84
CA GLN A 299 -7.44 -7.53 -8.77
C GLN A 299 -6.51 -6.59 -8.05
N LEU A 300 -5.24 -6.99 -7.97
CA LEU A 300 -4.25 -6.32 -7.12
C LEU A 300 -3.07 -5.85 -7.96
N ALA A 301 -2.61 -4.62 -7.79
CA ALA A 301 -1.31 -4.20 -8.29
C ALA A 301 -0.68 -3.26 -7.27
N LEU A 302 0.60 -3.49 -6.93
CA LEU A 302 1.29 -2.73 -5.89
C LEU A 302 0.57 -2.71 -4.53
N VAL A 303 -0.17 -3.77 -4.21
CA VAL A 303 -0.84 -3.89 -2.91
C VAL A 303 0.08 -4.56 -1.90
N LEU A 304 0.39 -3.86 -0.82
CA LEU A 304 1.44 -4.26 0.14
C LEU A 304 1.09 -5.54 0.92
N SER A 305 -0.13 -5.66 1.46
CA SER A 305 -0.54 -6.83 2.26
C SER A 305 -0.37 -8.14 1.47
N MET A 306 -0.55 -8.10 0.16
CA MET A 306 -0.43 -9.28 -0.70
C MET A 306 1.02 -9.69 -0.98
N ALA A 307 1.99 -8.83 -0.70
CA ALA A 307 3.41 -9.15 -0.83
C ALA A 307 3.89 -10.21 0.19
N ALA A 308 3.19 -10.38 1.32
CA ALA A 308 3.50 -11.40 2.33
C ALA A 308 2.97 -12.80 1.98
N ARG A 309 1.88 -12.90 1.20
CA ARG A 309 1.24 -14.18 0.89
C ARG A 309 2.04 -14.96 -0.16
N ARG A 310 2.67 -16.07 0.26
CA ARG A 310 3.50 -16.96 -0.59
C ARG A 310 2.74 -17.81 -1.63
N GLY A 311 1.48 -17.50 -1.96
CA GLY A 311 0.68 -18.22 -2.96
C GLY A 311 1.09 -17.95 -4.41
N LYS A 312 0.95 -18.93 -5.30
CA LYS A 312 1.28 -18.82 -6.74
C LYS A 312 0.17 -18.14 -7.57
N GLU A 313 -1.05 -18.07 -7.04
CA GLU A 313 -2.27 -17.71 -7.80
C GLU A 313 -2.63 -16.21 -7.74
N ASN A 314 -2.40 -15.50 -6.63
CA ASN A 314 -2.75 -14.05 -6.54
C ASN A 314 -1.62 -13.08 -6.94
N ARG A 315 -0.63 -13.55 -7.70
CA ARG A 315 0.51 -12.72 -8.13
C ARG A 315 0.19 -12.05 -9.46
N SER A 316 -0.57 -10.97 -9.43
CA SER A 316 -0.75 -10.12 -10.61
C SER A 316 0.59 -9.49 -11.00
N ARG A 317 1.35 -10.21 -11.82
CA ARG A 317 2.49 -9.70 -12.60
C ARG A 317 1.99 -8.88 -13.81
N ALA A 318 0.68 -8.80 -14.00
CA ALA A 318 0.03 -8.25 -15.18
C ALA A 318 0.21 -6.73 -15.29
N GLY A 319 0.14 -5.98 -14.19
CA GLY A 319 0.24 -4.51 -14.23
C GLY A 319 1.59 -3.99 -14.73
N TYR A 320 2.69 -4.42 -14.11
CA TYR A 320 4.05 -4.04 -14.52
C TYR A 320 4.40 -4.55 -15.92
N PHE A 321 4.09 -5.83 -16.20
CA PHE A 321 4.45 -6.44 -17.48
C PHE A 321 3.65 -5.80 -18.63
N ALA A 322 2.35 -5.53 -18.45
CA ALA A 322 1.54 -4.88 -19.48
C ALA A 322 1.98 -3.43 -19.72
N TYR A 323 2.32 -2.66 -18.68
CA TYR A 323 2.78 -1.28 -18.84
C TYR A 323 4.12 -1.18 -19.58
N PHE A 324 5.12 -1.95 -19.13
CA PHE A 324 6.46 -1.96 -19.74
C PHE A 324 6.58 -2.83 -21.00
N SER A 325 5.51 -3.51 -21.42
CA SER A 325 5.48 -4.21 -22.71
C SER A 325 5.52 -3.25 -23.90
N ASP A 326 5.17 -1.98 -23.68
CA ASP A 326 5.35 -0.91 -24.66
C ASP A 326 6.72 -0.23 -24.46
N PRO A 327 7.67 -0.36 -25.41
CA PRO A 327 8.98 0.26 -25.32
C PRO A 327 8.92 1.78 -25.17
N ALA A 328 7.89 2.44 -25.69
CA ALA A 328 7.74 3.90 -25.56
C ALA A 328 7.48 4.30 -24.10
N ASN A 329 6.62 3.55 -23.39
CA ASN A 329 6.38 3.77 -21.95
C ASN A 329 7.63 3.51 -21.13
N ALA A 330 8.38 2.45 -21.45
CA ALA A 330 9.64 2.13 -20.79
C ALA A 330 10.67 3.26 -20.90
N VAL A 331 10.88 3.79 -22.11
CA VAL A 331 11.81 4.91 -22.35
C VAL A 331 11.32 6.19 -21.69
N ARG A 332 10.03 6.52 -21.81
CA ARG A 332 9.43 7.72 -21.18
C ARG A 332 9.59 7.70 -19.67
N THR A 333 9.26 6.58 -19.02
CA THR A 333 9.40 6.43 -17.57
C THR A 333 10.87 6.48 -17.15
N ALA A 334 11.80 5.89 -17.93
CA ALA A 334 13.23 5.95 -17.63
C ALA A 334 13.79 7.37 -17.68
N LEU A 335 13.49 8.13 -18.74
CA LEU A 335 13.89 9.53 -18.87
C LEU A 335 13.28 10.39 -17.76
N SER A 336 11.99 10.19 -17.47
CA SER A 336 11.28 10.93 -16.42
C SER A 336 11.86 10.64 -15.03
N PHE A 337 12.22 9.38 -14.77
CA PHE A 337 12.88 8.97 -13.53
C PHE A 337 14.23 9.66 -13.36
N VAL A 338 15.09 9.62 -14.39
CA VAL A 338 16.40 10.29 -14.37
C VAL A 338 16.23 11.80 -14.18
N ALA A 339 15.28 12.41 -14.90
CA ALA A 339 14.98 13.82 -14.76
C ALA A 339 14.50 14.18 -13.34
N GLU A 340 13.75 13.30 -12.67
CA GLU A 340 13.32 13.52 -11.29
C GLU A 340 14.48 13.39 -10.29
N VAL A 341 15.40 12.44 -10.49
CA VAL A 341 16.62 12.33 -9.66
C VAL A 341 17.44 13.62 -9.74
N PHE A 342 17.70 14.15 -10.94
CA PHE A 342 18.42 15.41 -11.10
C PHE A 342 17.63 16.61 -10.57
N ARG A 343 16.30 16.61 -10.71
CA ARG A 343 15.42 17.63 -10.15
C ARG A 343 15.52 17.70 -8.63
N GLU A 344 15.45 16.54 -7.95
CA GLU A 344 15.65 16.46 -6.51
C GLU A 344 17.00 17.04 -6.08
N ILE A 345 18.08 16.64 -6.76
CA ILE A 345 19.43 17.16 -6.45
C ILE A 345 19.47 18.68 -6.60
N GLY A 346 18.88 19.22 -7.68
CA GLY A 346 18.79 20.65 -7.91
C GLY A 346 17.94 21.39 -6.87
N GLU A 347 16.78 20.84 -6.50
CA GLU A 347 15.86 21.41 -5.51
C GLU A 347 16.48 21.42 -4.11
N SER A 348 17.09 20.31 -3.70
CA SER A 348 17.83 20.19 -2.44
C SER A 348 19.02 21.16 -2.37
N THR A 349 19.77 21.29 -3.47
CA THR A 349 20.89 22.24 -3.57
C THR A 349 20.39 23.68 -3.50
N ARG A 350 19.32 24.02 -4.24
CA ARG A 350 18.71 25.35 -4.21
C ARG A 350 18.18 25.71 -2.82
N ALA A 351 17.54 24.77 -2.13
CA ALA A 351 17.06 24.97 -0.76
C ALA A 351 18.22 25.24 0.21
N ARG A 352 19.35 24.53 0.05
CA ARG A 352 20.58 24.76 0.82
C ARG A 352 21.19 26.14 0.53
N VAL A 353 21.32 26.52 -0.74
CA VAL A 353 21.87 27.82 -1.16
C VAL A 353 20.99 28.97 -0.66
N LYS A 354 19.67 28.82 -0.75
CA LYS A 354 18.69 29.80 -0.26
C LYS A 354 18.49 29.77 1.26
N ARG A 355 19.20 28.91 1.99
CA ARG A 355 19.11 28.74 3.46
C ARG A 355 17.67 28.56 3.96
N ARG A 356 16.82 27.85 3.20
CA ARG A 356 15.44 27.57 3.61
C ARG A 356 15.41 26.69 4.86
N ARG A 357 14.50 27.01 5.78
CA ARG A 357 14.21 26.28 7.02
C ARG A 357 12.69 26.11 7.14
N PRO A 358 12.20 25.01 7.75
CA PRO A 358 12.95 23.84 8.20
C PRO A 358 13.56 23.03 7.04
N ARG A 359 14.57 22.18 7.32
CA ARG A 359 15.27 21.40 6.27
C ARG A 359 15.87 20.11 6.83
N ILE A 360 15.65 18.99 6.12
CA ILE A 360 16.27 17.70 6.41
C ILE A 360 17.27 17.26 5.33
N GLY A 361 17.96 16.14 5.57
CA GLY A 361 18.94 15.57 4.64
C GLY A 361 18.26 14.83 3.49
N ARG A 362 18.31 15.39 2.28
CA ARG A 362 17.72 14.82 1.06
C ARG A 362 18.75 14.09 0.16
N GLY A 363 19.81 13.55 0.76
CA GLY A 363 20.92 12.89 0.05
C GLY A 363 20.81 11.36 0.02
N GLY A 364 21.80 10.70 -0.58
CA GLY A 364 21.89 9.24 -0.60
C GLY A 364 20.86 8.59 -1.52
N LEU A 365 20.07 7.64 -1.00
CA LEU A 365 19.07 6.91 -1.79
C LEU A 365 17.76 7.70 -2.01
N TYR A 366 17.54 8.79 -1.27
CA TYR A 366 16.29 9.55 -1.31
C TYR A 366 15.88 10.03 -2.72
N PRO A 367 16.77 10.61 -3.55
CA PRO A 367 16.39 11.02 -4.91
C PRO A 367 15.82 9.90 -5.77
N PHE A 368 16.30 8.67 -5.58
CA PHE A 368 15.79 7.50 -6.29
C PHE A 368 14.43 7.04 -5.75
N ILE A 369 14.22 7.13 -4.43
CA ILE A 369 12.93 6.83 -3.79
C ILE A 369 11.87 7.83 -4.26
N ARG A 370 12.17 9.13 -4.20
CA ARG A 370 11.28 10.18 -4.74
C ARG A 370 10.98 9.96 -6.22
N ALA A 371 11.99 9.67 -7.03
CA ALA A 371 11.80 9.41 -8.46
C ALA A 371 10.93 8.17 -8.72
N PHE A 372 11.02 7.15 -7.87
CA PHE A 372 10.15 5.98 -7.95
C PHE A 372 8.69 6.36 -7.64
N ALA A 373 8.43 7.00 -6.50
CA ALA A 373 7.09 7.39 -6.07
C ALA A 373 6.39 8.34 -7.07
N THR A 374 7.11 9.38 -7.50
CA THR A 374 6.53 10.47 -8.32
C THR A 374 6.46 10.17 -9.82
N VAL A 375 7.10 9.10 -10.29
CA VAL A 375 7.13 8.72 -11.71
C VAL A 375 6.66 7.28 -11.90
N VAL A 376 7.41 6.31 -11.40
CA VAL A 376 7.19 4.89 -11.71
C VAL A 376 5.89 4.40 -11.09
N GLU A 377 5.71 4.62 -9.79
CA GLU A 377 4.54 4.16 -9.05
C GLU A 377 3.27 4.82 -9.57
N ARG A 378 3.26 6.16 -9.66
CA ARG A 378 2.15 6.91 -10.27
C ARG A 378 1.78 6.37 -11.66
N ASP A 379 2.74 6.26 -12.58
CA ASP A 379 2.44 5.88 -13.96
C ASP A 379 1.89 4.44 -14.05
N VAL A 380 2.44 3.53 -13.24
CA VAL A 380 1.96 2.13 -13.17
C VAL A 380 0.56 2.06 -12.57
N VAL A 381 0.27 2.80 -11.50
CA VAL A 381 -1.06 2.85 -10.87
C VAL A 381 -2.08 3.44 -11.84
N VAL A 382 -1.80 4.59 -12.45
CA VAL A 382 -2.69 5.24 -13.43
C VAL A 382 -2.96 4.32 -14.63
N ALA A 383 -1.95 3.67 -15.18
CA ALA A 383 -2.13 2.74 -16.28
C ALA A 383 -2.96 1.50 -15.88
N ALA A 384 -2.83 1.02 -14.64
CA ALA A 384 -3.64 -0.07 -14.12
C ALA A 384 -5.12 0.34 -13.97
N VAL A 385 -5.39 1.54 -13.43
CA VAL A 385 -6.74 2.11 -13.33
C VAL A 385 -7.38 2.24 -14.71
N ILE A 386 -6.66 2.77 -15.71
CA ILE A 386 -7.13 2.84 -17.10
C ILE A 386 -7.49 1.44 -17.62
N GLY A 387 -6.64 0.44 -17.33
CA GLY A 387 -6.90 -0.95 -17.68
C GLY A 387 -8.18 -1.51 -17.06
N ASP A 388 -8.45 -1.18 -15.80
CA ASP A 388 -9.66 -1.59 -15.07
C ASP A 388 -10.91 -0.90 -15.60
N MET A 389 -10.84 0.41 -15.89
CA MET A 389 -11.92 1.17 -16.49
C MET A 389 -12.30 0.62 -17.87
N LEU A 390 -11.30 0.29 -18.70
CA LEU A 390 -11.51 -0.32 -20.01
C LEU A 390 -11.91 -1.80 -19.95
N ALA A 391 -11.75 -2.44 -18.80
CA ALA A 391 -12.30 -3.75 -18.50
C ALA A 391 -13.75 -3.68 -17.99
N GLY A 392 -14.25 -2.49 -17.65
CA GLY A 392 -15.63 -2.28 -17.19
C GLY A 392 -15.87 -2.69 -15.73
N ARG A 393 -14.81 -2.70 -14.89
CA ARG A 393 -14.88 -3.02 -13.46
C ARG A 393 -15.86 -2.13 -12.70
N SER A 394 -16.58 -2.67 -11.74
CA SER A 394 -17.55 -1.93 -10.91
C SER A 394 -16.89 -0.89 -10.00
N ALA A 395 -15.81 -1.25 -9.30
CA ALA A 395 -15.17 -0.41 -8.29
C ALA A 395 -13.65 -0.48 -8.39
N VAL A 396 -12.98 0.67 -8.38
CA VAL A 396 -11.51 0.76 -8.38
C VAL A 396 -11.08 1.72 -7.30
N TYR A 397 -10.17 1.31 -6.42
CA TYR A 397 -9.50 2.20 -5.46
C TYR A 397 -8.02 2.27 -5.77
N ALA A 398 -7.50 3.46 -5.95
CA ALA A 398 -6.11 3.70 -6.27
C ALA A 398 -5.49 4.80 -5.43
N ASP A 399 -4.30 4.53 -4.90
CA ASP A 399 -3.54 5.48 -4.10
C ASP A 399 -2.33 6.03 -4.87
N LEU A 400 -2.14 7.35 -4.78
CA LEU A 400 -1.09 8.10 -5.45
C LEU A 400 -0.17 8.77 -4.42
N VAL A 401 0.76 7.99 -3.86
CA VAL A 401 1.75 8.35 -2.80
C VAL A 401 2.73 9.49 -3.13
N ALA A 402 2.64 10.07 -4.32
CA ALA A 402 3.66 10.97 -4.86
C ALA A 402 3.81 12.28 -4.05
N TYR A 403 2.71 12.81 -3.55
CA TYR A 403 2.71 14.07 -2.81
C TYR A 403 3.29 13.90 -1.41
N ASP A 404 2.80 12.92 -0.65
CA ASP A 404 3.22 12.63 0.71
C ASP A 404 4.74 12.48 0.85
N GLU A 405 5.37 11.67 -0.01
CA GLU A 405 6.82 11.42 -0.01
C GLU A 405 7.65 12.70 -0.22
N VAL A 406 7.16 13.62 -1.06
CA VAL A 406 7.84 14.90 -1.34
C VAL A 406 7.58 15.89 -0.21
N ALA A 407 6.36 15.94 0.31
CA ALA A 407 5.96 16.83 1.38
C ALA A 407 6.71 16.53 2.69
N HIS A 408 6.96 15.25 2.98
CA HIS A 408 7.81 14.83 4.11
C HIS A 408 9.21 15.46 4.12
N HIS A 409 9.77 15.72 2.95
CA HIS A 409 11.16 16.17 2.80
C HIS A 409 11.31 17.63 2.41
N SER A 410 10.28 18.22 1.82
CA SER A 410 10.28 19.60 1.33
C SER A 410 9.28 20.52 2.03
N GLY A 411 8.42 19.96 2.87
CA GLY A 411 7.30 20.64 3.53
C GLY A 411 6.00 20.47 2.73
N PRO A 412 4.84 20.67 3.37
CA PRO A 412 3.52 20.50 2.74
C PRO A 412 3.16 21.63 1.78
N THR A 413 3.98 22.67 1.65
CA THR A 413 3.70 23.78 0.73
C THR A 413 4.98 24.22 0.01
N GLY A 414 4.79 24.80 -1.17
CA GLY A 414 5.85 25.42 -1.95
C GLY A 414 6.24 24.69 -3.24
N PRO A 415 7.29 25.16 -3.94
CA PRO A 415 7.50 24.83 -5.35
C PRO A 415 7.78 23.36 -5.67
N ASP A 416 8.28 22.60 -4.70
CA ASP A 416 8.63 21.19 -4.89
C ASP A 416 7.34 20.35 -4.96
N VAL A 417 6.42 20.55 -4.01
CA VAL A 417 5.10 19.86 -3.96
C VAL A 417 4.11 20.42 -4.99
N GLU A 418 4.14 21.72 -5.30
CA GLU A 418 3.28 22.34 -6.33
C GLU A 418 3.46 21.68 -7.70
N LYS A 419 4.71 21.31 -8.05
CA LYS A 419 4.99 20.56 -9.29
C LYS A 419 4.37 19.18 -9.26
N VAL A 420 4.35 18.52 -8.11
CA VAL A 420 3.75 17.19 -7.94
C VAL A 420 2.24 17.27 -8.11
N LEU A 421 1.58 18.23 -7.47
CA LEU A 421 0.14 18.50 -7.61
C LEU A 421 -0.24 18.73 -9.08
N ALA A 422 0.52 19.55 -9.81
CA ALA A 422 0.30 19.76 -11.23
C ALA A 422 0.48 18.48 -12.08
N ARG A 423 1.32 17.51 -11.64
CA ARG A 423 1.43 16.21 -12.32
C ARG A 423 0.26 15.29 -11.99
N LEU A 424 -0.20 15.30 -10.74
CA LEU A 424 -1.35 14.53 -10.29
C LEU A 424 -2.60 14.99 -11.04
N ASP A 425 -2.80 16.31 -11.19
CA ASP A 425 -3.92 16.85 -11.98
C ASP A 425 -3.91 16.37 -13.44
N ARG A 426 -2.74 16.29 -14.08
CA ARG A 426 -2.64 15.70 -15.43
C ARG A 426 -3.01 14.21 -15.46
N SER A 427 -2.72 13.47 -14.40
CA SER A 427 -3.19 12.08 -14.27
C SER A 427 -4.71 12.02 -14.11
N LEU A 428 -5.31 12.93 -13.33
CA LEU A 428 -6.76 13.04 -13.21
C LEU A 428 -7.42 13.39 -14.55
N ALA A 429 -6.85 14.34 -15.30
CA ALA A 429 -7.32 14.70 -16.64
C ALA A 429 -7.34 13.48 -17.58
N LEU A 430 -6.28 12.67 -17.55
CA LEU A 430 -6.20 11.45 -18.36
C LEU A 430 -7.28 10.43 -17.96
N LEU A 431 -7.51 10.22 -16.66
CA LEU A 431 -8.56 9.31 -16.18
C LEU A 431 -9.95 9.81 -16.58
N ALA A 432 -10.23 11.11 -16.46
CA ALA A 432 -11.48 11.71 -16.89
C ALA A 432 -11.73 11.51 -18.40
N GLN A 433 -10.71 11.70 -19.24
CA GLN A 433 -10.81 11.45 -20.68
C GLN A 433 -11.04 9.97 -21.01
N VAL A 434 -10.45 9.06 -20.25
CA VAL A 434 -10.68 7.61 -20.42
C VAL A 434 -12.10 7.24 -19.99
N ALA A 435 -12.64 7.85 -18.93
CA ALA A 435 -14.01 7.63 -18.47
C ALA A 435 -15.05 7.91 -19.57
N GLU A 436 -14.85 8.95 -20.39
CA GLU A 436 -15.73 9.28 -21.53
C GLU A 436 -15.79 8.18 -22.60
N HIS A 437 -14.78 7.31 -22.66
CA HIS A 437 -14.62 6.27 -23.70
C HIS A 437 -14.67 4.85 -23.16
N ALA A 438 -14.90 4.70 -21.85
CA ALA A 438 -14.97 3.41 -21.20
C ALA A 438 -16.26 2.67 -21.58
N PRO A 439 -16.26 1.32 -21.60
CA PRO A 439 -17.45 0.53 -21.91
C PRO A 439 -18.57 0.68 -20.87
N ARG A 440 -18.24 1.17 -19.67
CA ARG A 440 -19.13 1.46 -18.54
C ARG A 440 -18.94 2.94 -18.18
N ALA A 441 -20.01 3.64 -17.84
CA ALA A 441 -19.91 5.01 -17.32
C ALA A 441 -19.20 5.00 -15.96
N TYR A 442 -18.29 5.94 -15.70
CA TYR A 442 -17.57 6.03 -14.43
C TYR A 442 -17.81 7.34 -13.70
N ARG A 443 -18.03 7.22 -12.39
CA ARG A 443 -17.95 8.31 -11.42
C ARG A 443 -16.54 8.32 -10.84
N ILE A 444 -15.87 9.47 -10.88
CA ILE A 444 -14.55 9.63 -10.28
C ILE A 444 -14.74 10.34 -8.94
N VAL A 445 -14.31 9.71 -7.86
CA VAL A 445 -14.26 10.28 -6.52
C VAL A 445 -12.81 10.51 -6.17
N LEU A 446 -12.46 11.74 -5.82
CA LEU A 446 -11.12 12.08 -5.34
C LEU A 446 -11.17 12.22 -3.82
N LEU A 447 -10.22 11.65 -3.11
CA LEU A 447 -10.15 11.76 -1.65
C LEU A 447 -8.71 11.93 -1.17
N SER A 448 -8.59 12.35 0.07
CA SER A 448 -7.35 12.27 0.85
C SER A 448 -7.63 11.50 2.13
N ASP A 449 -6.64 10.75 2.58
CA ASP A 449 -6.63 9.96 3.82
C ASP A 449 -6.14 10.76 5.04
N HIS A 450 -5.25 11.73 4.82
CA HIS A 450 -4.83 12.75 5.77
C HIS A 450 -4.17 13.94 5.06
N GLY A 451 -4.00 15.05 5.77
CA GLY A 451 -3.15 16.16 5.30
C GLY A 451 -1.70 16.03 5.79
N GLN A 452 -0.96 17.13 5.75
CA GLN A 452 0.32 17.26 6.45
C GLN A 452 0.45 18.65 7.09
N SER A 453 1.05 18.69 8.27
CA SER A 453 1.39 19.92 8.99
C SER A 453 2.87 20.25 8.80
N PRO A 454 3.23 21.52 8.57
CA PRO A 454 4.64 21.92 8.48
C PRO A 454 5.32 21.88 9.85
N GLY A 455 6.65 21.86 9.87
CA GLY A 455 7.40 22.18 11.08
C GLY A 455 8.82 21.65 11.10
N GLU A 456 9.57 22.09 12.10
CA GLU A 456 10.89 21.55 12.38
C GLU A 456 10.80 20.18 13.06
N THR A 457 11.81 19.33 12.90
CA THR A 457 11.86 18.09 13.67
C THR A 457 12.20 18.41 15.13
N PHE A 458 11.63 17.65 16.06
CA PHE A 458 11.93 17.76 17.49
C PHE A 458 13.45 17.70 17.74
N ARG A 459 14.15 16.82 17.02
CA ARG A 459 15.61 16.70 17.06
C ARG A 459 16.33 17.96 16.59
N ALA A 460 15.88 18.58 15.49
CA ALA A 460 16.54 19.76 14.96
C ALA A 460 16.36 20.96 15.90
N ARG A 461 15.19 21.07 16.56
CA ARG A 461 14.89 22.15 17.50
C ARG A 461 15.60 21.99 18.85
N TYR A 462 15.64 20.77 19.41
CA TYR A 462 16.13 20.53 20.78
C TYR A 462 17.46 19.77 20.88
N GLY A 463 17.99 19.24 19.77
CA GLY A 463 19.25 18.49 19.76
C GLY A 463 19.17 17.08 20.36
N LEU A 464 17.98 16.62 20.75
CA LEU A 464 17.71 15.31 21.34
C LEU A 464 16.46 14.68 20.73
N THR A 465 16.35 13.34 20.77
CA THR A 465 15.17 12.60 20.29
C THR A 465 14.18 12.36 21.43
N LEU A 466 12.93 12.00 21.09
CA LEU A 466 11.97 11.56 22.12
C LEU A 466 12.51 10.37 22.94
N GLY A 467 13.22 9.44 22.28
CA GLY A 467 13.87 8.33 22.94
C GLY A 467 14.92 8.79 23.97
N ASP A 468 15.72 9.81 23.64
CA ASP A 468 16.69 10.38 24.58
C ASP A 468 15.99 11.00 25.81
N LEU A 469 14.86 11.67 25.61
CA LEU A 469 14.08 12.28 26.69
C LEU A 469 13.45 11.22 27.60
N VAL A 470 12.89 10.16 27.04
CA VAL A 470 12.34 9.02 27.81
C VAL A 470 13.44 8.33 28.60
N ARG A 471 14.62 8.10 27.98
CA ARG A 471 15.76 7.50 28.69
C ARG A 471 16.21 8.37 29.86
N ALA A 472 16.31 9.69 29.66
CA ALA A 472 16.63 10.63 30.73
C ALA A 472 15.59 10.57 31.87
N GLY A 473 14.29 10.58 31.54
CA GLY A 473 13.20 10.45 32.50
C GLY A 473 13.19 9.11 33.26
N CYS A 474 13.68 8.04 32.64
CA CYS A 474 13.85 6.73 33.28
C CYS A 474 15.16 6.58 34.07
N GLY A 475 16.04 7.60 34.11
CA GLY A 475 17.35 7.51 34.75
C GLY A 475 18.37 6.65 33.98
N LEU A 476 18.14 6.39 32.69
CA LEU A 476 19.00 5.58 31.84
C LEU A 476 20.07 6.44 31.13
N PRO A 477 21.23 5.86 30.77
CA PRO A 477 22.25 6.58 30.02
C PRO A 477 21.72 7.06 28.66
N VAL A 478 21.88 8.35 28.37
CA VAL A 478 21.53 8.95 27.08
C VAL A 478 22.73 8.83 26.12
N PRO A 479 22.57 8.24 24.92
CA PRO A 479 23.65 8.15 23.95
C PRO A 479 24.19 9.53 23.56
N ARG A 480 25.52 9.68 23.48
CA ARG A 480 26.17 10.92 23.00
C ARG A 480 25.92 11.22 21.51
N ARG A 481 25.33 10.27 20.77
CA ARG A 481 24.93 10.42 19.36
C ARG A 481 23.51 9.89 19.20
N ALA A 482 22.58 10.78 18.89
CA ALA A 482 21.21 10.41 18.55
C ALA A 482 21.18 9.57 17.25
N GLN A 483 20.58 8.39 17.30
CA GLN A 483 20.35 7.50 16.15
C GLN A 483 19.43 8.16 15.11
N ARG A 484 19.56 7.80 13.83
CA ARG A 484 18.74 8.36 12.75
C ARG A 484 17.39 7.63 12.67
N THR A 485 16.30 8.36 12.55
CA THR A 485 14.98 7.82 12.18
C THR A 485 14.80 7.93 10.66
N HIS A 486 14.22 6.91 10.02
CA HIS A 486 14.09 6.86 8.57
C HIS A 486 12.73 7.39 8.09
N SER A 487 12.69 8.52 7.37
CA SER A 487 11.49 9.16 6.75
C SER A 487 11.15 8.61 5.36
N GLY A 488 9.89 8.53 4.93
CA GLY A 488 9.49 8.04 3.59
C GLY A 488 9.22 6.53 3.54
N ALA A 489 8.44 6.05 4.52
CA ALA A 489 8.26 4.63 4.78
C ALA A 489 7.43 3.95 3.67
N GLU A 490 6.46 4.64 3.09
CA GLU A 490 5.47 4.09 2.17
C GLU A 490 6.06 3.88 0.78
N ALA A 491 6.66 4.91 0.19
CA ALA A 491 7.42 4.77 -1.05
C ALA A 491 8.49 3.67 -0.96
N ARG A 492 9.17 3.53 0.19
CA ARG A 492 10.12 2.42 0.42
C ARG A 492 9.45 1.06 0.45
N ALA A 493 8.28 0.94 1.07
CA ALA A 493 7.53 -0.30 1.11
C ALA A 493 7.08 -0.69 -0.30
N SER A 494 6.58 0.27 -1.10
CA SER A 494 6.23 0.08 -2.51
C SER A 494 7.44 -0.34 -3.36
N VAL A 495 8.60 0.33 -3.20
CA VAL A 495 9.85 -0.09 -3.83
C VAL A 495 10.19 -1.53 -3.44
N ARG A 496 10.18 -1.87 -2.15
CA ARG A 496 10.55 -3.22 -1.68
C ARG A 496 9.58 -4.29 -2.19
N ALA A 497 8.27 -4.00 -2.19
CA ALA A 497 7.23 -4.86 -2.71
C ALA A 497 7.41 -5.10 -4.22
N ALA A 498 7.70 -4.05 -4.98
CA ALA A 498 8.02 -4.15 -6.41
C ALA A 498 9.29 -4.98 -6.64
N LEU A 499 10.31 -4.80 -5.80
CA LEU A 499 11.62 -5.46 -5.92
C LEU A 499 11.64 -6.92 -5.43
N ARG A 500 10.56 -7.43 -4.81
CA ARG A 500 10.48 -8.78 -4.23
C ARG A 500 11.67 -9.12 -3.32
N ARG A 501 12.28 -8.11 -2.70
CA ARG A 501 13.29 -8.36 -1.68
C ARG A 501 12.55 -8.82 -0.42
N PRO A 502 12.90 -9.98 0.18
CA PRO A 502 12.43 -10.27 1.51
C PRO A 502 12.82 -9.06 2.36
N VAL A 503 11.88 -8.56 3.17
CA VAL A 503 12.21 -7.62 4.23
C VAL A 503 13.28 -8.35 5.04
N GLU A 504 14.54 -7.91 4.94
CA GLU A 504 15.56 -8.38 5.86
C GLU A 504 14.97 -8.10 7.24
N GLU A 505 14.78 -9.19 7.97
CA GLU A 505 14.39 -9.17 9.36
C GLU A 505 15.56 -8.46 10.05
N GLY A 506 15.44 -7.14 10.19
CA GLY A 506 16.34 -6.40 11.06
C GLY A 506 16.21 -7.07 12.41
N ALA A 507 17.22 -7.86 12.77
CA ALA A 507 17.29 -8.53 14.07
C ALA A 507 17.17 -7.52 15.22
N ASP A 508 17.41 -6.23 14.94
CA ASP A 508 17.26 -5.10 15.85
C ASP A 508 15.80 -4.64 16.06
N GLU A 509 14.85 -4.91 15.16
CA GLU A 509 13.45 -4.51 15.32
C GLU A 509 12.53 -5.64 15.80
N ARG A 510 12.95 -6.91 15.67
CA ARG A 510 12.16 -8.09 16.11
C ARG A 510 12.40 -8.50 17.56
N ARG A 511 13.46 -8.01 18.19
CA ARG A 511 13.76 -8.28 19.59
C ARG A 511 14.33 -7.02 20.22
N PRO A 512 13.61 -6.33 21.12
CA PRO A 512 14.21 -5.23 21.86
C PRO A 512 15.47 -5.70 22.58
N ALA A 513 16.56 -4.94 22.44
CA ALA A 513 17.76 -5.07 23.25
C ALA A 513 17.36 -4.93 24.73
N ARG A 514 17.75 -5.91 25.56
CA ARG A 514 17.44 -6.02 27.01
C ARG A 514 15.96 -5.75 27.35
N ARG A 515 15.22 -6.81 27.73
CA ARG A 515 13.81 -6.77 28.16
C ARG A 515 13.41 -5.66 29.17
N ALA A 516 14.36 -4.99 29.81
CA ALA A 516 14.11 -3.94 30.82
C ALA A 516 14.17 -2.49 30.27
N GLU A 517 14.58 -2.24 29.02
CA GLU A 517 14.63 -0.88 28.47
C GLU A 517 13.31 -0.47 27.79
N PRO A 518 12.87 0.79 27.91
CA PRO A 518 11.64 1.26 27.27
C PRO A 518 11.79 1.28 25.74
N ILE A 519 10.75 0.82 25.05
CA ILE A 519 10.61 0.94 23.60
C ILE A 519 9.93 2.29 23.30
N VAL A 520 10.59 3.11 22.49
CA VAL A 520 10.07 4.41 22.06
C VAL A 520 9.93 4.42 20.56
N LEU A 521 8.70 4.60 20.08
CA LEU A 521 8.34 4.61 18.67
C LEU A 521 7.77 5.98 18.31
N ALA A 522 8.26 6.54 17.21
CA ALA A 522 7.78 7.82 16.68
C ALA A 522 6.92 7.60 15.43
N SER A 523 5.86 8.35 15.23
CA SER A 523 4.94 8.21 14.12
C SER A 523 4.55 9.63 13.70
N GLY A 524 5.41 10.26 12.89
CA GLY A 524 5.37 11.70 12.64
C GLY A 524 5.52 12.50 13.92
N ASN A 525 4.49 13.25 14.30
CA ASN A 525 4.45 14.05 15.54
C ASN A 525 3.73 13.35 16.72
N LEU A 526 3.39 12.07 16.56
CA LEU A 526 2.91 11.17 17.61
C LEU A 526 4.05 10.28 18.11
N GLY A 527 4.15 10.07 19.42
CA GLY A 527 5.11 9.20 20.08
C GLY A 527 4.43 8.15 20.95
N LEU A 528 5.02 6.97 21.03
CA LEU A 528 4.51 5.84 21.80
C LEU A 528 5.65 5.28 22.66
N VAL A 529 5.38 5.13 23.96
CA VAL A 529 6.33 4.56 24.93
C VAL A 529 5.73 3.31 25.54
N SER A 530 6.45 2.19 25.43
CA SER A 530 6.06 0.91 26.01
C SER A 530 7.19 0.30 26.84
N PHE A 531 6.85 -0.30 27.97
CA PHE A 531 7.75 -1.04 28.86
C PHE A 531 7.59 -2.55 28.64
N PRO A 532 8.51 -3.19 27.91
CA PRO A 532 8.35 -4.58 27.46
C PRO A 532 8.51 -5.62 28.58
N ASP A 533 9.01 -5.25 29.77
CA ASP A 533 9.05 -6.14 30.93
C ASP A 533 7.72 -6.24 31.67
N VAL A 534 6.75 -5.37 31.36
CA VAL A 534 5.42 -5.37 31.97
C VAL A 534 4.40 -5.84 30.92
N PRO A 535 3.63 -6.93 31.17
CA PRO A 535 2.76 -7.54 30.16
C PRO A 535 1.45 -6.76 29.92
N HIS A 536 1.05 -5.88 30.84
CA HIS A 536 -0.15 -5.03 30.72
C HIS A 536 0.22 -3.57 30.45
N ARG A 537 -0.77 -2.78 30.01
CA ARG A 537 -0.62 -1.31 29.92
C ARG A 537 -0.49 -0.75 31.35
N MET A 538 0.66 -0.18 31.66
CA MET A 538 0.95 0.38 32.98
C MET A 538 0.02 1.54 33.28
N THR A 539 -0.41 1.63 34.54
CA THR A 539 -1.13 2.79 35.02
C THR A 539 -0.18 3.95 35.29
N ARG A 540 -0.73 5.17 35.34
CA ARG A 540 0.00 6.37 35.75
C ARG A 540 0.73 6.13 37.08
N GLU A 541 0.03 5.57 38.06
CA GLU A 541 0.57 5.35 39.41
C GLU A 541 1.71 4.32 39.41
N GLU A 542 1.66 3.32 38.53
CA GLU A 542 2.76 2.38 38.32
C GLU A 542 3.96 3.05 37.65
N ILE A 543 3.73 3.91 36.64
CA ILE A 543 4.78 4.67 35.94
C ILE A 543 5.46 5.63 36.92
N ASP A 544 4.70 6.40 37.70
CA ASP A 544 5.23 7.34 38.69
C ASP A 544 6.05 6.63 39.78
N ARG A 545 5.62 5.45 40.22
CA ARG A 545 6.37 4.65 41.21
C ARG A 545 7.70 4.13 40.65
N ARG A 546 7.72 3.73 39.38
CA ARG A 546 8.88 3.10 38.74
C ARG A 546 9.88 4.12 38.18
N HIS A 547 9.37 5.19 37.59
CA HIS A 547 10.13 6.25 36.94
C HIS A 547 9.59 7.64 37.34
N PRO A 548 9.83 8.09 38.60
CA PRO A 548 9.20 9.29 39.15
C PRO A 548 9.44 10.59 38.37
N ALA A 549 10.55 10.65 37.62
CA ALA A 549 10.89 11.81 36.81
C ALA A 549 10.30 11.77 35.40
N LEU A 550 9.78 10.63 34.91
CA LEU A 550 9.44 10.45 33.50
C LEU A 550 8.26 11.32 33.05
N LEU A 551 7.09 11.17 33.67
CA LEU A 551 5.90 11.93 33.28
C LEU A 551 6.11 13.44 33.48
N PRO A 552 6.70 13.93 34.60
CA PRO A 552 7.03 15.35 34.73
C PRO A 552 8.03 15.86 33.69
N THR A 553 9.06 15.07 33.35
CA THR A 553 10.06 15.44 32.34
C THR A 553 9.43 15.59 30.96
N LEU A 554 8.57 14.65 30.57
CA LEU A 554 7.88 14.68 29.29
C LEU A 554 6.84 15.81 29.24
N ALA A 555 5.96 15.90 30.23
CA ALA A 555 4.85 16.86 30.24
C ALA A 555 5.32 18.33 30.30
N ASN A 556 6.45 18.61 30.96
CA ASN A 556 7.01 19.97 31.04
C ASN A 556 7.98 20.32 29.91
N HIS A 557 8.29 19.38 29.00
CA HIS A 557 9.19 19.68 27.89
C HIS A 557 8.46 20.57 26.86
N PRO A 558 9.02 21.72 26.44
CA PRO A 558 8.34 22.67 25.55
C PRO A 558 8.02 22.12 24.15
N GLY A 559 8.66 21.01 23.77
CA GLY A 559 8.39 20.30 22.52
C GLY A 559 7.25 19.26 22.58
N ILE A 560 6.66 19.04 23.75
CA ILE A 560 5.56 18.09 23.97
C ILE A 560 4.30 18.90 24.24
N GLY A 561 3.21 18.58 23.55
CA GLY A 561 1.92 19.23 23.73
C GLY A 561 1.18 18.62 24.92
N PHE A 562 1.05 17.29 24.91
CA PHE A 562 0.42 16.55 25.99
C PHE A 562 0.80 15.06 25.97
N LEU A 563 0.52 14.38 27.08
CA LEU A 563 0.62 12.93 27.24
C LEU A 563 -0.77 12.35 27.48
N LEU A 564 -1.06 11.16 26.96
CA LEU A 564 -2.17 10.33 27.45
C LEU A 564 -1.58 9.15 28.23
N VAL A 565 -2.03 9.01 29.47
CA VAL A 565 -1.81 7.84 30.34
C VAL A 565 -3.13 7.39 30.95
N ARG A 566 -3.16 6.23 31.62
CA ARG A 566 -4.36 5.71 32.29
C ARG A 566 -4.15 5.68 33.80
N SER A 567 -4.95 6.42 34.55
CA SER A 567 -5.04 6.27 36.02
C SER A 567 -5.79 4.99 36.37
N ALA A 568 -5.33 4.30 37.40
CA ALA A 568 -6.01 3.12 37.94
C ALA A 568 -7.42 3.43 38.47
N GLU A 569 -7.60 4.62 39.06
CA GLU A 569 -8.83 5.01 39.75
C GLU A 569 -9.77 5.82 38.84
N ARG A 570 -9.21 6.71 38.01
CA ARG A 570 -9.99 7.70 37.23
C ARG A 570 -9.94 7.49 35.72
N GLY A 571 -9.31 6.40 35.25
CA GLY A 571 -9.24 6.06 33.83
C GLY A 571 -8.35 7.02 33.03
N PRO A 572 -8.67 7.32 31.75
CA PRO A 572 -7.81 8.13 30.88
C PRO A 572 -7.56 9.54 31.43
N VAL A 573 -6.29 9.93 31.50
CA VAL A 573 -5.87 11.26 31.91
C VAL A 573 -4.87 11.84 30.91
N VAL A 574 -5.13 13.09 30.52
CA VAL A 574 -4.21 13.89 29.73
C VAL A 574 -3.36 14.75 30.64
N LEU A 575 -2.05 14.67 30.48
CA LEU A 575 -1.07 15.44 31.25
C LEU A 575 -0.46 16.53 30.36
N GLY A 576 -0.46 17.77 30.87
CA GLY A 576 0.16 18.93 30.24
C GLY A 576 1.23 19.57 31.11
N ALA A 577 1.88 20.59 30.56
CA ALA A 577 2.91 21.36 31.28
C ALA A 577 2.35 21.99 32.57
N ARG A 578 3.24 22.26 33.53
CA ARG A 578 2.93 22.89 34.83
C ARG A 578 1.91 22.10 35.67
N GLY A 579 1.85 20.78 35.50
CA GLY A 579 1.02 19.89 36.31
C GLY A 579 -0.47 19.92 35.95
N VAL A 580 -0.82 20.36 34.74
CA VAL A 580 -2.20 20.31 34.26
C VAL A 580 -2.60 18.85 34.02
N GLU A 581 -3.77 18.47 34.53
CA GLU A 581 -4.35 17.14 34.36
C GLU A 581 -5.81 17.25 33.93
N VAL A 582 -6.18 16.51 32.89
CA VAL A 582 -7.54 16.49 32.34
C VAL A 582 -8.04 15.06 32.28
N TYR A 583 -9.04 14.73 33.10
CA TYR A 583 -9.61 13.38 33.19
C TYR A 583 -10.71 13.21 32.15
N LEU A 584 -10.48 12.33 31.17
CA LEU A 584 -11.38 12.22 30.00
C LEU A 584 -12.66 11.45 30.32
N ALA A 585 -12.74 10.78 31.47
CA ALA A 585 -13.95 10.08 31.93
C ALA A 585 -14.97 11.02 32.60
N GLU A 586 -14.57 12.22 33.00
CA GLU A 586 -15.35 13.10 33.90
C GLU A 586 -15.98 14.32 33.19
N GLU A 587 -16.05 14.32 31.86
CA GLU A 587 -16.52 15.47 31.05
C GLU A 587 -15.95 16.83 31.53
N PRO A 588 -14.65 17.07 31.32
CA PRO A 588 -13.95 18.19 31.93
C PRO A 588 -14.50 19.53 31.39
N ALA A 589 -14.68 20.50 32.29
CA ALA A 589 -15.13 21.86 31.94
C ALA A 589 -14.09 22.63 31.09
N GLU A 590 -12.80 22.32 31.27
CA GLU A 590 -11.70 22.89 30.50
C GLU A 590 -10.91 21.76 29.82
N LEU A 591 -10.63 21.93 28.53
CA LEU A 591 -9.87 20.94 27.75
C LEU A 591 -8.35 20.97 28.05
N GLY A 592 -7.89 21.94 28.85
CA GLY A 592 -6.48 22.12 29.20
C GLY A 592 -5.59 22.14 27.94
N PRO A 593 -4.55 21.29 27.86
CA PRO A 593 -3.66 21.27 26.71
C PRO A 593 -4.34 20.81 25.40
N LEU A 594 -5.52 20.18 25.46
CA LEU A 594 -6.26 19.77 24.26
C LEU A 594 -6.97 20.93 23.56
N ALA A 595 -7.15 22.08 24.22
CA ALA A 595 -7.90 23.21 23.68
C ALA A 595 -7.34 23.71 22.33
N ASP A 596 -6.03 23.69 22.19
CA ASP A 596 -5.33 24.15 20.99
C ASP A 596 -5.51 23.21 19.79
N PHE A 597 -5.90 21.94 20.01
CA PHE A 597 -5.98 20.91 18.97
C PHE A 597 -7.32 20.88 18.22
N GLY A 598 -8.22 21.80 18.55
CA GLY A 598 -9.50 21.97 17.86
C GLY A 598 -10.62 21.06 18.37
N PRO A 599 -11.83 21.19 17.79
CA PRO A 599 -13.00 20.44 18.22
C PRO A 599 -12.80 18.95 18.00
N GLY A 600 -13.27 18.16 18.97
CA GLY A 600 -13.26 16.70 18.90
C GLY A 600 -11.91 16.03 19.21
N ALA A 601 -10.91 16.80 19.66
CA ALA A 601 -9.61 16.27 20.11
C ALA A 601 -9.77 15.32 21.31
N MET A 602 -10.62 15.69 22.27
CA MET A 602 -10.93 14.87 23.44
C MET A 602 -11.49 13.50 23.04
N GLU A 603 -12.44 13.46 22.11
CA GLU A 603 -13.08 12.25 21.61
C GLU A 603 -12.08 11.37 20.88
N ALA A 604 -11.19 11.96 20.07
CA ALA A 604 -10.13 11.22 19.39
C ALA A 604 -9.16 10.56 20.40
N VAL A 605 -8.74 11.31 21.42
CA VAL A 605 -7.86 10.78 22.49
C VAL A 605 -8.56 9.71 23.31
N ARG A 606 -9.83 9.92 23.67
CA ARG A 606 -10.66 8.96 24.41
C ARG A 606 -10.88 7.67 23.61
N ARG A 607 -11.11 7.77 22.30
CA ARG A 607 -11.25 6.61 21.41
C ARG A 607 -9.98 5.78 21.41
N THR A 608 -8.82 6.41 21.24
CA THR A 608 -7.53 5.70 21.24
C THR A 608 -7.25 5.05 22.59
N ASP A 609 -7.56 5.69 23.73
CA ASP A 609 -7.41 5.06 25.06
C ASP A 609 -8.12 3.70 25.17
N GLY A 610 -9.24 3.54 24.46
CA GLY A 610 -10.02 2.30 24.41
C GLY A 610 -9.38 1.17 23.60
N PHE A 611 -8.28 1.40 22.89
CA PHE A 611 -7.63 0.36 22.10
C PHE A 611 -6.82 -0.60 22.99
N PRO A 612 -6.98 -1.94 22.82
CA PRO A 612 -6.18 -2.94 23.51
C PRO A 612 -4.67 -2.73 23.45
N HIS A 613 -4.13 -2.33 22.29
CA HIS A 613 -2.70 -2.15 22.05
C HIS A 613 -2.22 -0.69 22.19
N THR A 614 -2.97 0.15 22.91
CA THR A 614 -2.50 1.48 23.31
C THR A 614 -1.22 1.37 24.13
N ALA A 615 -0.24 2.23 23.84
CA ALA A 615 1.02 2.27 24.58
C ALA A 615 0.83 2.69 26.05
N ASP A 616 1.84 2.43 26.89
CA ASP A 616 1.84 2.88 28.29
C ASP A 616 1.72 4.41 28.37
N ILE A 617 2.42 5.11 27.47
CA ILE A 617 2.34 6.56 27.31
C ILE A 617 2.20 6.87 25.82
N MET A 618 1.12 7.56 25.45
CA MET A 618 1.02 8.23 24.13
C MET A 618 1.46 9.68 24.29
N VAL A 619 2.24 10.19 23.34
CA VAL A 619 2.88 11.51 23.40
C VAL A 619 2.52 12.28 22.14
N ASN A 620 1.76 13.37 22.25
CA ASN A 620 1.57 14.28 21.13
C ASN A 620 2.60 15.40 21.22
N SER A 621 3.25 15.74 20.10
CA SER A 621 4.16 16.88 20.06
C SER A 621 3.45 18.20 20.38
N TRP A 622 4.26 19.22 20.63
CA TRP A 622 3.81 20.60 20.60
C TRP A 622 3.15 20.95 19.25
N TYR A 623 2.20 21.88 19.29
CA TYR A 623 1.46 22.41 18.15
C TYR A 623 1.35 23.94 18.28
N ASP A 624 1.53 24.65 17.18
CA ASP A 624 1.25 26.08 17.06
C ASP A 624 -0.05 26.32 16.26
N PRO A 625 -1.14 26.77 16.90
CA PRO A 625 -2.39 27.07 16.21
C PRO A 625 -2.29 28.21 15.18
N ALA A 626 -1.34 29.14 15.34
CA ALA A 626 -1.24 30.30 14.46
C ALA A 626 -0.60 29.95 13.11
N GLU A 627 0.52 29.23 13.16
CA GLU A 627 1.28 28.83 11.96
C GLU A 627 0.92 27.41 11.47
N GLY A 628 0.14 26.66 12.25
CA GLY A 628 -0.19 25.28 11.97
C GLY A 628 0.98 24.31 12.14
N GLU A 629 2.07 24.74 12.81
CA GLU A 629 3.31 23.96 12.93
C GLU A 629 3.23 22.86 13.99
N VAL A 630 3.82 21.71 13.71
CA VAL A 630 4.04 20.63 14.67
C VAL A 630 5.51 20.23 14.75
N LEU A 631 5.88 19.53 15.81
CA LEU A 631 7.24 19.00 15.97
C LEU A 631 7.29 17.51 15.69
N ALA A 632 7.71 17.14 14.48
CA ALA A 632 7.90 15.74 14.12
C ALA A 632 8.97 15.09 15.00
N PHE A 633 8.66 13.96 15.63
CA PHE A 633 9.64 13.10 16.30
C PHE A 633 10.51 12.33 15.29
N GLU A 634 10.07 12.26 14.03
CA GLU A 634 10.81 11.69 12.90
C GLU A 634 11.57 12.75 12.09
N GLU A 635 12.49 12.31 11.22
CA GLU A 635 13.20 13.20 10.28
C GLU A 635 12.28 13.63 9.10
N GLN A 636 11.19 14.33 9.40
CA GLN A 636 10.17 14.81 8.47
C GLN A 636 9.84 16.28 8.74
N ILE A 637 9.69 17.11 7.71
CA ILE A 637 9.35 18.54 7.84
C ILE A 637 7.95 18.90 7.32
N GLY A 638 7.35 18.02 6.54
CA GLY A 638 5.90 17.85 6.48
C GLY A 638 5.57 16.59 7.28
N SER A 639 4.72 16.71 8.29
CA SER A 639 4.47 15.64 9.25
C SER A 639 2.99 15.34 9.36
N HIS A 640 2.69 14.08 9.63
CA HIS A 640 1.36 13.60 9.95
C HIS A 640 1.45 12.42 10.93
N GLY A 641 0.39 12.19 11.69
CA GLY A 641 0.21 11.06 12.58
C GLY A 641 -0.24 11.37 13.99
N GLY A 642 -0.15 12.63 14.41
CA GLY A 642 -0.72 13.11 15.66
C GLY A 642 -1.87 14.08 15.43
N LEU A 643 -2.23 14.80 16.49
CA LEU A 643 -3.11 15.96 16.41
C LEU A 643 -2.32 17.23 16.09
N GLY A 644 -3.00 18.19 15.46
CA GLY A 644 -2.54 19.57 15.26
C GLY A 644 -2.31 19.92 13.78
N GLY A 645 -2.85 21.06 13.35
CA GLY A 645 -2.62 21.62 12.03
C GLY A 645 -3.39 20.90 10.91
N ALA A 646 -2.94 21.08 9.68
CA ALA A 646 -3.63 20.60 8.48
C ALA A 646 -3.61 19.06 8.32
N GLN A 647 -2.76 18.34 9.07
CA GLN A 647 -2.70 16.87 9.01
C GLN A 647 -4.04 16.17 9.30
N ALA A 648 -4.88 16.78 10.15
CA ALA A 648 -6.17 16.23 10.53
C ALA A 648 -7.33 16.70 9.65
N ARG A 649 -7.07 17.43 8.55
CA ARG A 649 -8.10 18.01 7.67
C ARG A 649 -7.98 17.54 6.20
N PRO A 650 -8.17 16.24 5.93
CA PRO A 650 -8.34 15.70 4.57
C PRO A 650 -9.70 16.08 3.94
N PHE A 651 -9.97 15.57 2.74
CA PHE A 651 -11.18 15.89 1.96
C PHE A 651 -11.77 14.69 1.21
N LEU A 652 -13.05 14.83 0.85
CA LEU A 652 -13.77 14.06 -0.17
C LEU A 652 -14.26 15.02 -1.26
N LEU A 653 -13.89 14.77 -2.51
CA LEU A 653 -14.39 15.46 -3.69
C LEU A 653 -15.20 14.47 -4.52
N SER A 654 -16.52 14.52 -4.38
CA SER A 654 -17.45 13.55 -4.97
C SER A 654 -18.37 14.19 -6.02
N PRO A 655 -18.77 13.45 -7.07
CA PRO A 655 -19.74 13.93 -8.05
C PRO A 655 -21.06 14.32 -7.40
N LEU A 656 -21.70 15.39 -7.90
CA LEU A 656 -23.03 15.84 -7.45
C LEU A 656 -24.16 14.83 -7.74
N ALA A 657 -23.88 13.81 -8.56
CA ALA A 657 -24.79 12.71 -8.84
C ALA A 657 -24.87 11.67 -7.71
N LEU A 658 -23.92 11.68 -6.77
CA LEU A 658 -23.95 10.85 -5.56
C LEU A 658 -24.65 11.61 -4.43
N SER A 659 -25.20 10.88 -3.46
CA SER A 659 -25.76 11.51 -2.26
C SER A 659 -24.69 12.31 -1.49
N GLU A 660 -25.15 13.29 -0.70
CA GLU A 660 -24.25 14.07 0.15
C GLU A 660 -23.56 13.15 1.18
N PRO A 661 -22.23 13.31 1.41
CA PRO A 661 -21.50 12.46 2.34
C PRO A 661 -22.07 12.46 3.77
N VAL A 662 -22.61 13.60 4.21
CA VAL A 662 -23.20 13.80 5.53
C VAL A 662 -24.39 14.74 5.42
N ALA A 663 -25.31 14.62 6.38
CA ALA A 663 -26.42 15.54 6.50
C ALA A 663 -25.91 16.99 6.74
N PRO A 664 -26.65 18.02 6.27
CA PRO A 664 -26.29 19.40 6.51
C PRO A 664 -26.05 19.70 8.00
N GLY A 665 -24.90 20.31 8.31
CA GLY A 665 -24.52 20.67 9.68
C GLY A 665 -23.80 19.57 10.47
N GLN A 666 -23.59 18.38 9.90
CA GLN A 666 -22.75 17.34 10.48
C GLN A 666 -21.33 17.35 9.90
N GLU A 667 -20.36 16.87 10.68
CA GLU A 667 -18.96 16.70 10.26
C GLU A 667 -18.67 15.21 10.06
N LEU A 668 -17.92 14.86 9.02
CA LEU A 668 -17.33 13.53 8.86
C LEU A 668 -16.13 13.38 9.79
N VAL A 669 -16.20 12.40 10.70
CA VAL A 669 -15.14 12.14 11.68
C VAL A 669 -14.68 10.69 11.61
N GLY A 670 -13.39 10.50 11.37
CA GLY A 670 -12.73 9.20 11.33
C GLY A 670 -12.93 8.45 10.01
N ALA A 671 -11.99 7.53 9.75
CA ALA A 671 -11.97 6.76 8.51
C ALA A 671 -13.16 5.78 8.37
N GLU A 672 -13.73 5.33 9.49
CA GLU A 672 -14.88 4.43 9.51
C GLU A 672 -16.14 5.10 8.94
N GLN A 673 -16.38 6.39 9.24
CA GLN A 673 -17.50 7.14 8.63
C GLN A 673 -17.31 7.33 7.13
N VAL A 674 -16.07 7.58 6.68
CA VAL A 674 -15.75 7.66 5.24
C VAL A 674 -16.07 6.34 4.55
N HIS A 675 -15.73 5.19 5.16
CA HIS A 675 -16.09 3.88 4.61
C HIS A 675 -17.60 3.73 4.40
N HIS A 676 -18.41 4.13 5.39
CA HIS A 676 -19.87 4.08 5.26
C HIS A 676 -20.37 4.91 4.08
N VAL A 677 -19.84 6.12 3.90
CA VAL A 677 -20.16 6.98 2.75
C VAL A 677 -19.81 6.29 1.43
N LEU A 678 -18.57 5.79 1.29
CA LEU A 678 -18.15 5.15 0.04
C LEU A 678 -18.98 3.90 -0.26
N ARG A 679 -19.33 3.13 0.78
CA ARG A 679 -20.18 1.95 0.67
C ARG A 679 -21.60 2.30 0.24
N CYS A 680 -22.19 3.37 0.81
CA CYS A 680 -23.49 3.88 0.38
C CYS A 680 -23.47 4.27 -1.10
N TRP A 681 -22.44 5.01 -1.55
CA TRP A 681 -22.30 5.39 -2.96
C TRP A 681 -22.17 4.21 -3.92
N LEU A 682 -21.55 3.10 -3.49
CA LEU A 682 -21.50 1.87 -4.28
C LEU A 682 -22.86 1.14 -4.33
N GLY A 683 -23.72 1.35 -3.33
CA GLY A 683 -25.04 0.72 -3.20
C GLY A 683 -26.23 1.50 -3.78
N GLU A 684 -26.09 2.81 -4.00
CA GLU A 684 -27.18 3.72 -4.39
C GLU A 684 -27.99 3.29 -5.63
N GLU A 685 -27.41 2.50 -6.51
CA GLU A 685 -28.03 2.07 -7.77
C GLU A 685 -28.19 0.55 -7.90
N LEU A 686 -27.91 -0.22 -6.84
CA LEU A 686 -28.15 -1.66 -6.80
C LEU A 686 -29.63 -2.02 -6.51
N GLY A 687 -30.47 -1.02 -6.22
CA GLY A 687 -31.85 -1.22 -5.77
C GLY A 687 -31.93 -1.78 -4.34
N PRO A 688 -33.14 -1.99 -3.79
CA PRO A 688 -33.30 -2.60 -2.48
C PRO A 688 -32.77 -4.05 -2.51
N GLU A 689 -31.75 -4.33 -1.70
CA GLU A 689 -31.31 -5.70 -1.45
C GLU A 689 -32.46 -6.46 -0.75
N VAL A 690 -32.96 -7.51 -1.39
CA VAL A 690 -33.90 -8.44 -0.75
C VAL A 690 -33.06 -9.36 0.12
N PRO A 691 -33.23 -9.37 1.46
CA PRO A 691 -32.52 -10.31 2.31
C PRO A 691 -32.88 -11.73 1.85
N VAL A 692 -31.89 -12.52 1.46
CA VAL A 692 -32.07 -13.96 1.31
C VAL A 692 -32.25 -14.47 2.73
N GLY A 693 -33.51 -14.61 3.15
CA GLY A 693 -33.84 -15.17 4.46
C GLY A 693 -33.15 -16.51 4.65
N ASP A 694 -32.67 -16.76 5.86
CA ASP A 694 -32.11 -18.05 6.28
C ASP A 694 -32.94 -19.18 5.68
N ALA A 695 -32.36 -19.91 4.73
CA ALA A 695 -32.91 -21.18 4.25
C ALA A 695 -32.69 -22.24 5.32
N GLY A 696 -33.27 -22.00 6.51
CA GLY A 696 -33.43 -22.98 7.56
C GLY A 696 -34.57 -23.91 7.19
N ALA A 697 -34.22 -25.18 6.98
CA ALA A 697 -35.10 -26.32 7.24
C ALA A 697 -36.48 -26.32 6.55
N VAL A 698 -36.50 -26.43 5.21
CA VAL A 698 -37.62 -27.13 4.56
C VAL A 698 -37.23 -28.60 4.46
N ARG A 699 -37.62 -29.38 5.47
CA ARG A 699 -37.74 -30.83 5.33
C ARG A 699 -38.64 -31.10 4.13
N ALA A 700 -38.12 -31.85 3.16
CA ALA A 700 -38.89 -32.38 2.06
C ALA A 700 -39.95 -33.35 2.60
N GLU A 701 -41.16 -32.86 2.82
CA GLU A 701 -42.36 -33.70 2.74
C GLU A 701 -42.92 -33.56 1.33
N ASN A 702 -42.88 -34.67 0.62
CA ASN A 702 -43.20 -34.82 -0.79
C ASN A 702 -44.60 -35.44 -0.89
N PRO A 703 -45.68 -34.71 -1.25
CA PRO A 703 -47.00 -35.29 -1.33
C PRO A 703 -47.47 -35.40 -2.78
N GLN A 704 -46.88 -36.31 -3.56
CA GLN A 704 -47.45 -36.75 -4.84
C GLN A 704 -47.01 -38.18 -5.21
N VAL A 705 -47.57 -39.19 -4.54
CA VAL A 705 -47.96 -40.46 -5.18
C VAL A 705 -49.14 -41.02 -4.39
N THR A 706 -50.36 -40.88 -4.91
CA THR A 706 -51.43 -41.90 -4.93
C THR A 706 -52.76 -41.26 -5.36
N ALA A 707 -53.04 -41.32 -6.66
CA ALA A 707 -54.39 -41.11 -7.21
C ALA A 707 -54.68 -42.19 -8.25
N ARG A 708 -54.75 -43.44 -7.77
CA ARG A 708 -55.39 -44.65 -8.31
C ARG A 708 -55.47 -45.54 -7.06
N GLU A 709 -56.61 -45.86 -6.45
CA GLU A 709 -57.86 -46.35 -7.00
C GLU A 709 -59.04 -45.89 -6.13
N ALA A 710 -60.17 -45.69 -6.79
CA ALA A 710 -61.48 -45.66 -6.14
C ALA A 710 -61.81 -47.05 -5.59
N VAL A 711 -62.57 -47.10 -4.49
CA VAL A 711 -63.81 -47.87 -4.33
C VAL A 711 -64.23 -47.77 -2.85
N ALA A 712 -65.41 -47.15 -2.65
CA ALA A 712 -66.50 -47.49 -1.71
C ALA A 712 -66.16 -47.87 -0.25
N GLU A 713 -66.90 -47.50 0.79
CA GLU A 713 -68.13 -46.75 0.98
C GLU A 713 -68.38 -46.79 2.51
N ALA A 714 -69.00 -45.72 3.01
CA ALA A 714 -69.74 -45.55 4.26
C ALA A 714 -69.60 -46.57 5.41
N ALA A 715 -69.34 -46.07 6.62
CA ALA A 715 -70.41 -45.88 7.63
C ALA A 715 -69.84 -45.64 9.04
N VAL A 716 -70.38 -44.61 9.67
CA VAL A 716 -70.48 -44.36 11.12
C VAL A 716 -71.96 -44.65 11.49
N PRO A 717 -72.43 -44.87 12.74
CA PRO A 717 -71.81 -45.06 14.09
C PRO A 717 -72.24 -46.43 14.72
N VAL A 718 -71.93 -46.81 15.98
CA VAL A 718 -72.56 -46.46 17.28
C VAL A 718 -71.81 -47.28 18.36
N ASP A 719 -71.13 -46.64 19.31
CA ASP A 719 -71.47 -46.49 20.74
C ASP A 719 -71.84 -47.78 21.50
N ASP A 720 -71.07 -48.16 22.54
CA ASP A 720 -71.50 -48.08 23.94
C ASP A 720 -70.49 -48.74 24.92
N SER A 721 -70.43 -48.18 26.13
CA SER A 721 -70.08 -48.83 27.42
C SER A 721 -68.62 -49.22 27.81
N ARG A 722 -68.13 -48.53 28.86
CA ARG A 722 -67.19 -49.00 29.93
C ARG A 722 -67.92 -50.03 30.84
N PRO A 723 -67.32 -50.77 31.84
CA PRO A 723 -66.23 -50.37 32.77
C PRO A 723 -65.37 -51.51 33.44
N ASN A 724 -64.64 -51.14 34.51
CA ASN A 724 -63.89 -51.94 35.54
C ASN A 724 -62.48 -52.45 35.17
N ALA A 725 -61.50 -52.62 36.09
CA ALA A 725 -61.22 -52.18 37.45
C ALA A 725 -59.79 -52.66 37.84
N ALA A 726 -59.16 -51.97 38.79
CA ALA A 726 -58.19 -52.43 39.81
C ALA A 726 -56.77 -52.96 39.45
N GLY A 727 -55.77 -52.43 40.19
CA GLY A 727 -54.76 -53.26 40.87
C GLY A 727 -53.29 -52.79 40.87
N GLY A 728 -52.79 -52.31 42.03
CA GLY A 728 -51.51 -52.79 42.61
C GLY A 728 -50.24 -51.91 42.64
N THR A 729 -50.00 -51.24 43.77
CA THR A 729 -48.76 -51.20 44.64
C THR A 729 -47.34 -51.20 44.01
N ALA A 730 -46.39 -50.27 44.25
CA ALA A 730 -45.72 -49.70 45.45
C ALA A 730 -44.30 -50.27 45.75
N PHE A 731 -43.40 -49.39 46.28
CA PHE A 731 -41.99 -49.50 46.77
C PHE A 731 -40.85 -49.23 45.75
N ALA A 732 -39.98 -48.19 45.86
CA ALA A 732 -39.00 -47.76 46.90
C ALA A 732 -37.80 -48.74 47.02
N ALA A 733 -36.50 -48.40 47.13
CA ALA A 733 -35.70 -47.21 47.44
C ALA A 733 -34.20 -47.47 47.11
N ALA A 734 -33.37 -46.41 47.06
CA ALA A 734 -31.94 -46.31 47.47
C ALA A 734 -30.88 -47.26 46.83
N ASP A 735 -29.58 -46.99 46.66
CA ASP A 735 -28.67 -45.97 47.18
C ASP A 735 -27.30 -46.05 46.44
N ALA A 736 -26.44 -45.07 46.71
CA ALA A 736 -24.97 -45.12 46.80
C ALA A 736 -24.03 -44.89 45.58
N ALA A 737 -23.33 -43.75 45.70
CA ALA A 737 -21.87 -43.52 45.59
C ALA A 737 -21.16 -43.75 44.23
N GLY A 738 -20.22 -42.93 43.76
CA GLY A 738 -19.37 -41.91 44.39
C GLY A 738 -17.92 -42.11 43.93
N GLN A 739 -17.18 -41.00 43.75
CA GLN A 739 -15.71 -40.86 43.56
C GLN A 739 -15.15 -40.73 42.13
N ASP A 740 -15.03 -39.47 41.67
CA ASP A 740 -13.80 -38.64 41.70
C ASP A 740 -12.43 -39.26 41.34
N LYS A 741 -11.74 -38.63 40.37
CA LYS A 741 -10.40 -37.98 40.45
C LYS A 741 -9.72 -37.91 39.08
N THR A 742 -9.60 -36.73 38.47
CA THR A 742 -8.44 -35.81 38.47
C THR A 742 -7.09 -36.43 38.07
N HIS A 743 -6.60 -36.03 36.89
CA HIS A 743 -5.41 -35.17 36.75
C HIS A 743 -5.44 -34.39 35.43
#